data_AF-A0A1D3LUQ9-F1
#
_entry.id   AF-A0A1D3LUQ9-F1
#
_cell.length_a   1.000
_cell.length_b   1.000
_cell.length_c   1.000
_cell.angle_alpha   90.00
_cell.angle_beta   90.00
_cell.angle_gamma   90.00
#
_symmetry.space_group_name_H-M   'P 1'
#
loop_
_entity.id
_entity.type
_entity.pdbx_description
1 polymer ?
#
loop_
_entity_poly.entity_id
_entity_poly.type
_entity_poly.pdbx_seq_one_letter_code
_entity_poly.pdbx_strand_id
1 'polypeptide(L)'
;LSDLKYKKEKILNEVKLLLHKSNELNKLSCNSQNYDTILESSKYNQIKEKSNNYEQEKKKLGIDFDVIAMEKKIDNDIKVIEELENNYNSLEENNYNSSEENNNILQSKKKLKELTNAFDTEIKKIEDKITEKNDLINKLIEIRKKCLLFTYTSLVEAFKSKVTSYSEFITAATKFSKEFLKYIDDTSNSLNDDIDTLQIKYNLNKTNKHVPSIFADATNDNNNLIETEKNATQAISNLTKLFSIDLQNVDANTLYNNKLQMIYFDSELHKSIESIKQLYKKMHVFKLLNIGHINEKYFDISKQFDNILQLQKHKLTENLNNLKQIDQYISDKKNKFLHALSETPITNLNSLKEIYNDIINLETQIHEIENINNNENDNITLYMDTITKLMEKIKNILNYVTTHENDHNIIKQHIQDNDENNVSKIKETLKTTIQSFQEILNKIDEIKAQFYGNNNINNIITTILQNVNDVKKHFSRDLTIENELIQIHKSLEDIQNYTYEIRSEQITKYVNTIHNYVEQKTKQIQNNSDQDEIDDIIQKIINYNKELEIKLHAIKDNQNHVIPIIARIKQLINLIESEYSNNNNVSYNVAIKHAENANNIILDLNASQNMLNQLIHKNLNIINDLKNRKQQIQSRNNLHTINSQQEISKIKYPSNTNYKNQHSNSGKKGSSKPKNAGDSIKYAGAIVFGLVACYAISISKKQDDTNEMHLDNYEKNYDESENIYFEREDEIIEIDINEDL
;
A
#
# COMPACT_ATOMS: atom_id res chain seq x y z
N LEU A 1 88.02 75.94 -35.18
CA LEU A 1 86.71 75.64 -35.84
C LEU A 1 86.04 74.27 -35.57
N SER A 2 86.72 73.13 -35.77
CA SER A 2 86.09 71.79 -35.71
C SER A 2 85.37 71.48 -34.38
N ASP A 3 86.00 71.85 -33.26
CA ASP A 3 85.43 71.71 -31.91
C ASP A 3 84.10 72.48 -31.71
N LEU A 4 83.97 73.67 -32.31
CA LEU A 4 82.76 74.50 -32.21
C LEU A 4 81.59 73.89 -32.99
N LYS A 5 81.88 73.37 -34.20
CA LYS A 5 80.89 72.65 -35.03
C LYS A 5 80.42 71.37 -34.30
N TYR A 6 81.33 70.64 -33.66
CA TYR A 6 80.98 69.49 -32.82
C TYR A 6 80.11 69.88 -31.60
N LYS A 7 80.47 70.93 -30.85
CA LYS A 7 79.69 71.42 -29.71
C LYS A 7 78.28 71.86 -30.12
N LYS A 8 78.12 72.51 -31.27
CA LYS A 8 76.81 72.85 -31.87
C LYS A 8 75.96 71.58 -32.07
N GLU A 9 76.49 70.59 -32.77
CA GLU A 9 75.72 69.38 -33.08
C GLU A 9 75.31 68.63 -31.81
N LYS A 10 76.24 68.50 -30.85
CA LYS A 10 76.00 67.87 -29.56
C LYS A 10 74.87 68.58 -28.80
N ILE A 11 74.95 69.90 -28.62
CA ILE A 11 73.97 70.63 -27.81
C ILE A 11 72.58 70.63 -28.44
N LEU A 12 72.48 70.78 -29.77
CA LEU A 12 71.20 70.76 -30.48
C LEU A 12 70.52 69.38 -30.38
N ASN A 13 71.30 68.30 -30.45
CA ASN A 13 70.77 66.95 -30.27
C ASN A 13 70.28 66.72 -28.83
N GLU A 14 71.01 67.19 -27.82
CA GLU A 14 70.60 67.11 -26.42
C GLU A 14 69.31 67.91 -26.14
N VAL A 15 69.17 69.12 -26.72
CA VAL A 15 67.94 69.92 -26.63
C VAL A 15 66.76 69.20 -27.29
N LYS A 16 66.94 68.64 -28.50
CA LYS A 16 65.90 67.87 -29.19
C LYS A 16 65.46 66.66 -28.37
N LEU A 17 66.41 65.93 -27.76
CA LEU A 17 66.12 64.79 -26.90
C LEU A 17 65.37 65.20 -25.63
N LEU A 18 65.74 66.32 -25.01
CA LEU A 18 65.06 66.86 -23.84
C LEU A 18 63.62 67.26 -24.15
N LEU A 19 63.39 67.96 -25.27
CA LEU A 19 62.05 68.33 -25.74
C LEU A 19 61.19 67.09 -25.99
N HIS A 20 61.75 66.06 -26.62
CA HIS A 20 61.06 64.78 -26.80
C HIS A 20 60.67 64.13 -25.46
N LYS A 21 61.62 63.99 -24.52
CA LYS A 21 61.35 63.44 -23.18
C LYS A 21 60.27 64.22 -22.44
N SER A 22 60.29 65.55 -22.53
CA SER A 22 59.29 66.42 -21.92
C SER A 22 57.92 66.26 -22.56
N ASN A 23 57.83 66.15 -23.88
CA ASN A 23 56.57 65.94 -24.58
C ASN A 23 55.93 64.61 -24.20
N GLU A 24 56.73 63.54 -24.08
CA GLU A 24 56.26 62.26 -23.59
C GLU A 24 55.79 62.33 -22.13
N LEU A 25 56.56 62.96 -21.24
CA LEU A 25 56.18 63.14 -19.84
C LEU A 25 54.91 63.99 -19.68
N ASN A 26 54.69 64.97 -20.56
CA ASN A 26 53.50 65.82 -20.54
C ASN A 26 52.20 65.05 -20.81
N LYS A 27 52.26 63.93 -21.54
CA LYS A 27 51.11 63.04 -21.77
C LYS A 27 50.78 62.16 -20.57
N LEU A 28 51.68 62.06 -19.59
CA LEU A 28 51.56 61.15 -18.45
C LEU A 28 50.91 61.84 -17.25
N SER A 29 50.16 61.07 -16.45
CA SER A 29 49.52 61.54 -15.23
C SER A 29 49.54 60.47 -14.14
N CYS A 30 49.23 60.87 -12.90
CA CYS A 30 48.91 59.99 -11.78
C CYS A 30 47.43 60.14 -11.36
N ASN A 31 46.51 60.19 -12.33
CA ASN A 31 45.09 60.53 -12.12
C ASN A 31 44.47 59.90 -10.85
N SER A 32 43.81 60.74 -10.04
CA SER A 32 43.10 60.39 -8.79
C SER A 32 41.56 60.33 -8.91
N GLN A 33 41.00 60.45 -10.11
CA GLN A 33 39.55 60.46 -10.31
C GLN A 33 38.88 59.11 -9.97
N ASN A 34 37.69 59.19 -9.37
CA ASN A 34 36.76 58.09 -9.12
C ASN A 34 37.24 56.97 -8.16
N TYR A 35 38.21 57.25 -7.28
CA TYR A 35 38.59 56.28 -6.23
C TYR A 35 37.89 56.52 -4.89
N ASP A 36 37.16 57.62 -4.75
CA ASP A 36 36.37 57.98 -3.58
C ASP A 36 35.21 57.00 -3.32
N THR A 37 34.73 56.32 -4.36
CA THR A 37 33.71 55.26 -4.27
C THR A 37 34.30 53.86 -3.97
N ILE A 38 35.62 53.71 -4.06
CA ILE A 38 36.32 52.42 -3.95
C ILE A 38 37.16 52.34 -2.67
N LEU A 39 37.84 53.43 -2.31
CA LEU A 39 38.80 53.50 -1.22
C LEU A 39 38.22 54.26 -0.02
N GLU A 40 38.72 53.94 1.17
CA GLU A 40 38.49 54.76 2.35
C GLU A 40 38.94 56.21 2.12
N SER A 41 38.21 57.17 2.69
CA SER A 41 38.46 58.60 2.50
C SER A 41 39.90 59.00 2.85
N SER A 42 40.50 58.34 3.85
CA SER A 42 41.90 58.55 4.26
C SER A 42 42.91 58.21 3.15
N LYS A 43 42.73 57.07 2.47
CA LYS A 43 43.61 56.61 1.37
C LYS A 43 43.35 57.40 0.09
N TYR A 44 42.09 57.69 -0.21
CA TYR A 44 41.72 58.56 -1.34
C TYR A 44 42.39 59.94 -1.24
N ASN A 45 42.31 60.59 -0.07
CA ASN A 45 42.89 61.91 0.15
C ASN A 45 44.41 61.90 -0.04
N GLN A 46 45.10 60.85 0.42
CA GLN A 46 46.55 60.69 0.20
C GLN A 46 46.92 60.51 -1.28
N ILE A 47 46.12 59.76 -2.06
CA ILE A 47 46.33 59.63 -3.51
C ILE A 47 46.13 60.98 -4.20
N LYS A 48 45.07 61.72 -3.83
CA LYS A 48 44.78 63.05 -4.36
C LYS A 48 45.91 64.04 -4.08
N GLU A 49 46.46 64.03 -2.87
CA GLU A 49 47.61 64.86 -2.50
C GLU A 49 48.85 64.53 -3.35
N LYS A 50 49.20 63.24 -3.49
CA LYS A 50 50.33 62.79 -4.32
C LYS A 50 50.13 63.14 -5.80
N SER A 51 48.91 63.04 -6.30
CA SER A 51 48.54 63.43 -7.67
C SER A 51 48.67 64.95 -7.89
N ASN A 52 48.16 65.75 -6.95
CA ASN A 52 48.31 67.21 -6.97
C ASN A 52 49.77 67.64 -6.92
N ASN A 53 50.58 67.00 -6.09
CA ASN A 53 52.03 67.26 -6.02
C ASN A 53 52.71 66.97 -7.36
N TYR A 54 52.38 65.84 -8.00
CA TYR A 54 52.88 65.53 -9.34
C TYR A 54 52.52 66.62 -10.36
N GLU A 55 51.25 67.05 -10.42
CA GLU A 55 50.81 68.09 -11.36
C GLU A 55 51.43 69.47 -11.06
N GLN A 56 51.64 69.81 -9.77
CA GLN A 56 52.33 71.04 -9.37
C GLN A 56 53.80 71.04 -9.79
N GLU A 57 54.54 69.95 -9.57
CA GLU A 57 55.93 69.81 -10.00
C GLU A 57 56.03 69.78 -11.54
N LYS A 58 55.06 69.17 -12.22
CA LYS A 58 55.00 69.10 -13.69
C LYS A 58 54.86 70.49 -14.32
N LYS A 59 54.11 71.40 -13.70
CA LYS A 59 54.02 72.81 -14.16
C LYS A 59 55.36 73.54 -14.15
N LYS A 60 56.31 73.14 -13.28
CA LYS A 60 57.67 73.72 -13.23
C LYS A 60 58.55 73.27 -14.40
N LEU A 61 58.13 72.25 -15.14
CA LEU A 61 58.91 71.69 -16.24
C LEU A 61 59.13 72.71 -17.37
N GLY A 62 58.13 73.53 -17.68
CA GLY A 62 58.14 74.61 -18.68
C GLY A 62 59.42 74.71 -19.50
N ILE A 63 59.46 74.06 -20.66
CA ILE A 63 60.64 74.01 -21.53
C ILE A 63 60.50 75.08 -22.60
N ASP A 64 61.28 76.15 -22.42
CA ASP A 64 61.35 77.26 -23.36
C ASP A 64 62.70 77.23 -24.09
N PHE A 65 62.80 76.33 -25.08
CA PHE A 65 63.91 76.29 -26.04
C PHE A 65 63.34 76.56 -27.43
N ASP A 66 63.59 77.75 -27.97
CA ASP A 66 63.43 78.01 -29.39
C ASP A 66 64.64 77.45 -30.14
N VAL A 67 64.51 76.20 -30.58
CA VAL A 67 65.58 75.46 -31.29
C VAL A 67 66.01 76.21 -32.55
N ILE A 68 65.09 76.89 -33.25
CA ILE A 68 65.38 77.61 -34.50
C ILE A 68 66.17 78.89 -34.19
N ALA A 69 65.76 79.64 -33.18
CA ALA A 69 66.48 80.85 -32.77
C ALA A 69 67.88 80.52 -32.23
N MET A 70 67.99 79.43 -31.45
CA MET A 70 69.26 78.94 -30.90
C MET A 70 70.23 78.48 -31.99
N GLU A 71 69.76 77.66 -32.94
CA GLU A 71 70.58 77.19 -34.06
C GLU A 71 71.10 78.36 -34.90
N LYS A 72 70.24 79.32 -35.24
CA LYS A 72 70.63 80.53 -35.98
C LYS A 72 71.69 81.35 -35.24
N LYS A 73 71.57 81.48 -33.92
CA LYS A 73 72.51 82.24 -33.10
C LYS A 73 73.88 81.55 -33.06
N ILE A 74 73.91 80.25 -32.78
CA ILE A 74 75.12 79.44 -32.75
C ILE A 74 75.82 79.44 -34.12
N ASP A 75 75.05 79.36 -35.22
CA ASP A 75 75.60 79.45 -36.59
C ASP A 75 76.22 80.80 -36.91
N ASN A 76 75.59 81.89 -36.46
CA ASN A 76 76.16 83.23 -36.60
C ASN A 76 77.46 83.36 -35.80
N ASP A 77 77.50 82.85 -34.57
CA ASP A 77 78.70 82.90 -33.73
C ASP A 77 79.85 82.08 -34.34
N ILE A 78 79.57 80.87 -34.85
CA ILE A 78 80.55 80.04 -35.57
C ILE A 78 81.05 80.77 -36.82
N LYS A 79 80.16 81.40 -37.60
CA LYS A 79 80.54 82.12 -38.82
C LYS A 79 81.45 83.31 -38.52
N VAL A 80 81.14 84.09 -37.48
CA VAL A 80 81.98 85.23 -37.05
C VAL A 80 83.35 84.75 -36.57
N ILE A 81 83.39 83.62 -35.85
CA ILE A 81 84.65 83.00 -35.40
C ILE A 81 85.45 82.43 -36.60
N GLU A 82 84.79 81.79 -37.58
CA GLU A 82 85.38 81.23 -38.80
C GLU A 82 86.00 82.33 -39.67
N GLU A 83 85.30 83.45 -39.87
CA GLU A 83 85.81 84.63 -40.59
C GLU A 83 87.06 85.20 -39.89
N LEU A 84 87.05 85.28 -38.56
CA LEU A 84 88.21 85.75 -37.78
C LEU A 84 89.38 84.75 -37.76
N GLU A 85 89.12 83.45 -37.67
CA GLU A 85 90.13 82.37 -37.72
C GLU A 85 90.81 82.33 -39.10
N ASN A 86 90.05 82.47 -40.20
CA ASN A 86 90.58 82.51 -41.57
C ASN A 86 91.41 83.78 -41.83
N ASN A 87 90.96 84.94 -41.33
CA ASN A 87 91.71 86.19 -41.41
C ASN A 87 93.00 86.14 -40.58
N TYR A 88 92.98 85.48 -39.42
CA TYR A 88 94.16 85.23 -38.61
C TYR A 88 95.17 84.30 -39.31
N ASN A 89 94.71 83.17 -39.88
CA ASN A 89 95.58 82.21 -40.58
C ASN A 89 96.22 82.83 -41.83
N SER A 90 95.51 83.68 -42.58
CA SER A 90 96.08 84.39 -43.74
C SER A 90 97.09 85.48 -43.34
N LEU A 91 96.92 86.13 -42.18
CA LEU A 91 97.91 87.04 -41.60
C LEU A 91 99.15 86.29 -41.07
N GLU A 92 98.99 85.06 -40.58
CA GLU A 92 100.09 84.22 -40.08
C GLU A 92 100.91 83.57 -41.22
N GLU A 93 100.28 83.15 -42.32
CA GLU A 93 100.97 82.58 -43.50
C GLU A 93 101.81 83.60 -44.29
N ASN A 94 101.45 84.89 -44.26
CA ASN A 94 102.10 85.96 -45.04
C ASN A 94 103.30 86.64 -44.34
N ASN A 95 103.88 86.03 -43.31
CA ASN A 95 104.78 86.71 -42.38
C ASN A 95 106.20 86.99 -42.96
N TYR A 96 106.45 88.24 -43.37
CA TYR A 96 107.77 88.83 -43.60
C TYR A 96 107.92 90.16 -42.82
N ASN A 97 108.44 90.08 -41.58
CA ASN A 97 109.15 91.15 -40.84
C ASN A 97 108.59 92.61 -40.89
N SER A 98 107.33 92.85 -40.50
CA SER A 98 106.85 94.20 -40.11
C SER A 98 106.28 94.21 -38.67
N SER A 99 106.57 95.26 -37.89
CA SER A 99 106.13 95.35 -36.48
C SER A 99 104.62 95.67 -36.32
N GLU A 100 103.97 96.12 -37.39
CA GLU A 100 102.57 96.54 -37.41
C GLU A 100 101.62 95.33 -37.64
N GLU A 101 102.02 94.37 -38.49
CA GLU A 101 101.28 93.12 -38.69
C GLU A 101 101.29 92.23 -37.44
N ASN A 102 102.40 92.20 -36.68
CA ASN A 102 102.51 91.44 -35.43
C ASN A 102 101.52 91.92 -34.34
N ASN A 103 101.20 93.22 -34.30
CA ASN A 103 100.22 93.78 -33.36
C ASN A 103 98.78 93.42 -33.74
N ASN A 104 98.47 93.39 -35.05
CA ASN A 104 97.16 92.97 -35.57
C ASN A 104 96.90 91.47 -35.34
N ILE A 105 97.92 90.62 -35.49
CA ILE A 105 97.85 89.19 -35.16
C ILE A 105 97.52 88.99 -33.68
N LEU A 106 98.17 89.75 -32.77
CA LEU A 106 97.91 89.67 -31.33
C LEU A 106 96.49 90.11 -30.96
N GLN A 107 95.96 91.16 -31.60
CA GLN A 107 94.58 91.63 -31.40
C GLN A 107 93.55 90.63 -31.93
N SER A 108 93.75 90.08 -33.13
CA SER A 108 92.88 89.04 -33.70
C SER A 108 92.87 87.77 -32.85
N LYS A 109 94.03 87.34 -32.33
CA LYS A 109 94.14 86.20 -31.40
C LYS A 109 93.41 86.46 -30.08
N LYS A 110 93.50 87.68 -29.53
CA LYS A 110 92.76 88.07 -28.33
C LYS A 110 91.25 88.07 -28.56
N LYS A 111 90.79 88.64 -29.68
CA LYS A 111 89.38 88.70 -30.07
C LYS A 111 88.79 87.32 -30.39
N LEU A 112 89.56 86.46 -31.06
CA LEU A 112 89.21 85.06 -31.30
C LEU A 112 89.02 84.30 -29.98
N LYS A 113 89.94 84.48 -29.02
CA LYS A 113 89.82 83.89 -27.68
C LYS A 113 88.60 84.42 -26.92
N GLU A 114 88.31 85.72 -27.00
CA GLU A 114 87.14 86.34 -26.37
C GLU A 114 85.82 85.79 -26.93
N LEU A 115 85.70 85.67 -28.26
CA LEU A 115 84.51 85.13 -28.91
C LEU A 115 84.33 83.63 -28.66
N THR A 116 85.42 82.85 -28.70
CA THR A 116 85.37 81.42 -28.34
C THR A 116 84.97 81.24 -26.87
N ASN A 117 85.47 82.06 -25.94
CA ASN A 117 85.03 82.02 -24.54
C ASN A 117 83.55 82.41 -24.37
N ALA A 118 83.07 83.39 -25.14
CA ALA A 118 81.67 83.80 -25.12
C ALA A 118 80.77 82.67 -25.65
N PHE A 119 81.17 82.03 -26.75
CA PHE A 119 80.51 80.83 -27.29
C PHE A 119 80.48 79.69 -26.27
N ASP A 120 81.62 79.34 -25.67
CA ASP A 120 81.69 78.28 -24.65
C ASP A 120 80.84 78.61 -23.42
N THR A 121 80.77 79.89 -23.03
CA THR A 121 79.89 80.35 -21.94
C THR A 121 78.41 80.19 -22.30
N GLU A 122 78.04 80.44 -23.56
CA GLU A 122 76.68 80.27 -24.04
C GLU A 122 76.28 78.80 -24.15
N ILE A 123 77.15 77.95 -24.70
CA ILE A 123 76.96 76.49 -24.71
C ILE A 123 76.79 75.98 -23.28
N LYS A 124 77.65 76.40 -22.34
CA LYS A 124 77.56 76.01 -20.94
C LYS A 124 76.23 76.41 -20.27
N LYS A 125 75.70 77.62 -20.56
CA LYS A 125 74.37 78.02 -20.07
C LYS A 125 73.26 77.10 -20.57
N ILE A 126 73.38 76.61 -21.80
CA ILE A 126 72.42 75.66 -22.37
C ILE A 126 72.60 74.28 -21.71
N GLU A 127 73.83 73.80 -21.52
CA GLU A 127 74.14 72.55 -20.82
C GLU A 127 73.63 72.54 -19.36
N ASP A 128 73.83 73.64 -18.62
CA ASP A 128 73.34 73.81 -17.25
C ASP A 128 71.80 73.74 -17.21
N LYS A 129 71.12 74.41 -18.15
CA LYS A 129 69.65 74.37 -18.28
C LYS A 129 69.15 72.98 -18.69
N ILE A 130 69.86 72.27 -19.57
CA ILE A 130 69.55 70.88 -19.94
C ILE A 130 69.67 69.98 -18.70
N THR A 131 70.70 70.16 -17.88
CA THR A 131 70.94 69.38 -16.66
C THR A 131 69.81 69.62 -15.65
N GLU A 132 69.49 70.88 -15.36
CA GLU A 132 68.38 71.27 -14.47
C GLU A 132 67.05 70.62 -14.91
N LYS A 133 66.74 70.67 -16.20
CA LYS A 133 65.49 70.10 -16.74
C LYS A 133 65.50 68.58 -16.77
N ASN A 134 66.63 67.94 -17.05
CA ASN A 134 66.76 66.48 -16.92
C ASN A 134 66.59 66.00 -15.48
N ASP A 135 67.15 66.72 -14.50
CA ASP A 135 66.97 66.41 -13.07
C ASP A 135 65.51 66.53 -12.66
N LEU A 136 64.80 67.54 -13.15
CA LEU A 136 63.36 67.69 -12.93
C LEU A 136 62.55 66.57 -13.60
N ILE A 137 62.91 66.15 -14.82
CA ILE A 137 62.30 64.99 -15.50
C ILE A 137 62.49 63.72 -14.67
N ASN A 138 63.71 63.45 -14.18
CA ASN A 138 64.01 62.31 -13.33
C ASN A 138 63.19 62.34 -12.02
N LYS A 139 63.10 63.51 -11.38
CA LYS A 139 62.27 63.74 -10.20
C LYS A 139 60.79 63.46 -10.48
N LEU A 140 60.27 63.92 -11.61
CA LEU A 140 58.87 63.69 -12.01
C LEU A 140 58.59 62.21 -12.29
N ILE A 141 59.51 61.49 -12.92
CA ILE A 141 59.40 60.02 -13.12
C ILE A 141 59.29 59.31 -11.76
N GLU A 142 60.13 59.68 -10.79
CA GLU A 142 60.11 59.11 -9.44
C GLU A 142 58.83 59.46 -8.66
N ILE A 143 58.37 60.72 -8.70
CA ILE A 143 57.11 61.12 -8.06
C ILE A 143 55.93 60.37 -8.67
N ARG A 144 55.88 60.26 -10.01
CA ARG A 144 54.85 59.49 -10.71
C ARG A 144 54.85 58.03 -10.27
N LYS A 145 56.02 57.39 -10.25
CA LYS A 145 56.16 55.98 -9.82
C LYS A 145 55.67 55.78 -8.40
N LYS A 146 56.08 56.65 -7.45
CA LYS A 146 55.63 56.58 -6.04
C LYS A 146 54.13 56.78 -5.90
N CYS A 147 53.55 57.72 -6.65
CA CYS A 147 52.12 57.99 -6.65
C CYS A 147 51.31 56.78 -7.18
N LEU A 148 51.73 56.19 -8.30
CA LEU A 148 51.09 55.01 -8.88
C LEU A 148 51.26 53.77 -8.01
N LEU A 149 52.43 53.57 -7.41
CA LEU A 149 52.69 52.47 -6.48
C LEU A 149 51.76 52.55 -5.27
N PHE A 150 51.65 53.73 -4.65
CA PHE A 150 50.73 53.93 -3.51
C PHE A 150 49.26 53.69 -3.89
N THR A 151 48.86 54.19 -5.06
CA THR A 151 47.50 53.98 -5.59
C THR A 151 47.21 52.50 -5.78
N TYR A 152 48.13 51.79 -6.44
CA TYR A 152 48.01 50.37 -6.69
C TYR A 152 47.95 49.56 -5.39
N THR A 153 48.85 49.78 -4.44
CA THR A 153 48.84 49.08 -3.14
C THR A 153 47.53 49.32 -2.37
N SER A 154 47.03 50.57 -2.40
CA SER A 154 45.75 50.91 -1.76
C SER A 154 44.57 50.17 -2.38
N LEU A 155 44.54 50.05 -3.73
CA LEU A 155 43.51 49.29 -4.44
C LEU A 155 43.61 47.79 -4.15
N VAL A 156 44.82 47.22 -4.11
CA VAL A 156 45.02 45.80 -3.79
C VAL A 156 44.45 45.48 -2.41
N GLU A 157 44.72 46.32 -1.42
CA GLU A 157 44.22 46.12 -0.06
C GLU A 157 42.69 46.21 0.00
N ALA A 158 42.09 47.21 -0.64
CA ALA A 158 40.64 47.39 -0.68
C ALA A 158 39.92 46.25 -1.42
N PHE A 159 40.48 45.74 -2.50
CA PHE A 159 39.87 44.66 -3.26
C PHE A 159 40.11 43.27 -2.67
N LYS A 160 41.20 43.04 -1.92
CA LYS A 160 41.45 41.75 -1.27
C LYS A 160 40.29 41.34 -0.35
N SER A 161 39.83 42.25 0.51
CA SER A 161 38.71 41.97 1.43
C SER A 161 37.40 41.72 0.68
N LYS A 162 37.10 42.53 -0.34
CA LYS A 162 35.92 42.34 -1.20
C LYS A 162 35.95 40.99 -1.93
N VAL A 163 37.08 40.63 -2.52
CA VAL A 163 37.25 39.36 -3.24
C VAL A 163 37.03 38.16 -2.32
N THR A 164 37.57 38.18 -1.10
CA THR A 164 37.32 37.10 -0.13
C THR A 164 35.84 36.98 0.20
N SER A 165 35.19 38.08 0.56
CA SER A 165 33.76 38.11 0.91
C SER A 165 32.87 37.66 -0.25
N TYR A 166 33.13 38.14 -1.47
CA TYR A 166 32.38 37.72 -2.66
C TYR A 166 32.64 36.26 -3.03
N SER A 167 33.84 35.74 -2.84
CA SER A 167 34.12 34.31 -3.07
C SER A 167 33.31 33.40 -2.14
N GLU A 168 33.16 33.78 -0.87
CA GLU A 168 32.33 33.06 0.10
C GLU A 168 30.85 33.11 -0.30
N PHE A 169 30.37 34.29 -0.69
CA PHE A 169 29.00 34.48 -1.18
C PHE A 169 28.70 33.64 -2.43
N ILE A 170 29.55 33.69 -3.46
CA ILE A 170 29.39 32.91 -4.70
C ILE A 170 29.29 31.42 -4.36
N THR A 171 30.20 30.91 -3.52
CA THR A 171 30.22 29.51 -3.12
C THR A 171 28.91 29.11 -2.43
N ALA A 172 28.41 29.94 -1.52
CA ALA A 172 27.15 29.71 -0.82
C ALA A 172 25.95 29.74 -1.78
N ALA A 173 25.87 30.73 -2.67
CA ALA A 173 24.78 30.86 -3.65
C ALA A 173 24.74 29.68 -4.64
N THR A 174 25.90 29.25 -5.16
CA THR A 174 26.00 28.08 -6.04
C THR A 174 25.59 26.79 -5.32
N LYS A 175 26.02 26.61 -4.06
CA LYS A 175 25.63 25.44 -3.28
C LYS A 175 24.12 25.39 -3.10
N PHE A 176 23.51 26.51 -2.69
CA PHE A 176 22.06 26.64 -2.57
C PHE A 176 21.34 26.29 -3.87
N SER A 177 21.80 26.85 -5.00
CA SER A 177 21.23 26.64 -6.33
C SER A 177 21.14 25.15 -6.71
N LYS A 178 22.23 24.40 -6.47
CA LYS A 178 22.30 22.95 -6.79
C LYS A 178 21.42 22.11 -5.87
N GLU A 179 21.47 22.36 -4.57
CA GLU A 179 20.65 21.64 -3.59
C GLU A 179 19.16 21.92 -3.79
N PHE A 180 18.83 23.14 -4.20
CA PHE A 180 17.47 23.56 -4.49
C PHE A 180 16.81 22.81 -5.65
N LEU A 181 17.49 22.73 -6.80
CA LEU A 181 16.94 22.06 -7.98
C LEU A 181 16.63 20.58 -7.67
N LYS A 182 17.57 19.92 -6.99
CA LYS A 182 17.40 18.54 -6.54
C LYS A 182 16.23 18.40 -5.58
N TYR A 183 16.10 19.30 -4.61
CA TYR A 183 14.98 19.28 -3.65
C TYR A 183 13.62 19.37 -4.35
N ILE A 184 13.46 20.25 -5.35
CA ILE A 184 12.22 20.35 -6.13
C ILE A 184 11.92 19.04 -6.84
N ASP A 185 12.91 18.49 -7.54
CA ASP A 185 12.75 17.26 -8.32
C ASP A 185 12.35 16.10 -7.41
N ASP A 186 13.10 15.85 -6.34
CA ASP A 186 12.86 14.78 -5.37
C ASP A 186 11.46 14.91 -4.72
N THR A 187 11.07 16.12 -4.29
CA THR A 187 9.78 16.33 -3.61
C THR A 187 8.60 16.23 -4.59
N SER A 188 8.76 16.73 -5.82
CA SER A 188 7.72 16.65 -6.86
C SER A 188 7.49 15.22 -7.32
N ASN A 189 8.58 14.46 -7.55
CA ASN A 189 8.50 13.05 -7.90
C ASN A 189 7.87 12.24 -6.76
N SER A 190 8.27 12.49 -5.51
CA SER A 190 7.67 11.81 -4.35
C SER A 190 6.17 12.08 -4.21
N LEU A 191 5.71 13.32 -4.45
CA LEU A 191 4.28 13.64 -4.46
C LEU A 191 3.54 12.91 -5.59
N ASN A 192 4.11 12.86 -6.79
CA ASN A 192 3.50 12.17 -7.93
C ASN A 192 3.42 10.65 -7.69
N ASP A 193 4.44 10.05 -7.06
CA ASP A 193 4.42 8.63 -6.65
C ASP A 193 3.34 8.37 -5.59
N ASP A 194 3.16 9.29 -4.63
CA ASP A 194 2.08 9.21 -3.65
C ASP A 194 0.73 9.27 -4.35
N ILE A 195 0.52 10.21 -5.28
CA ILE A 195 -0.71 10.33 -6.06
C ILE A 195 -1.00 9.05 -6.85
N ASP A 196 -0.01 8.49 -7.55
CA ASP A 196 -0.16 7.27 -8.33
C ASP A 196 -0.54 6.08 -7.43
N THR A 197 0.15 5.94 -6.30
CA THR A 197 -0.15 4.90 -5.31
C THR A 197 -1.56 5.03 -4.76
N LEU A 198 -1.98 6.25 -4.44
CA LEU A 198 -3.31 6.52 -3.89
C LEU A 198 -4.42 6.27 -4.91
N GLN A 199 -4.21 6.63 -6.19
CA GLN A 199 -5.16 6.38 -7.27
C GLN A 199 -5.35 4.88 -7.52
N ILE A 200 -4.25 4.11 -7.61
CA ILE A 200 -4.31 2.67 -7.86
C ILE A 200 -4.96 1.94 -6.68
N LYS A 201 -4.59 2.30 -5.45
CA LYS A 201 -4.95 1.53 -4.26
C LYS A 201 -6.32 1.88 -3.69
N TYR A 202 -6.77 3.13 -3.83
CA TYR A 202 -7.98 3.63 -3.18
C TYR A 202 -9.02 4.16 -4.17
N ASN A 203 -8.78 4.01 -5.48
CA ASN A 203 -9.64 4.49 -6.56
C ASN A 203 -10.05 5.96 -6.39
N LEU A 204 -9.11 6.78 -5.89
CA LEU A 204 -9.31 8.20 -5.72
C LEU A 204 -9.53 8.87 -7.07
N ASN A 205 -10.47 9.84 -7.11
CA ASN A 205 -10.68 10.68 -8.29
C ASN A 205 -9.34 11.20 -8.81
N LYS A 206 -9.19 11.25 -10.15
CA LYS A 206 -7.95 11.69 -10.82
C LYS A 206 -7.47 13.01 -10.25
N THR A 207 -6.56 12.93 -9.29
CA THR A 207 -5.84 14.08 -8.77
C THR A 207 -4.79 14.40 -9.81
N ASN A 208 -4.89 15.56 -10.45
CA ASN A 208 -3.92 15.96 -11.46
C ASN A 208 -2.52 15.92 -10.86
N LYS A 209 -1.62 15.21 -11.55
CA LYS A 209 -0.20 15.16 -11.20
C LYS A 209 0.34 16.57 -11.04
N HIS A 210 1.30 16.72 -10.15
CA HIS A 210 2.08 17.94 -10.08
C HIS A 210 2.94 17.99 -11.36
N VAL A 211 2.55 18.85 -12.29
CA VAL A 211 3.36 19.18 -13.46
C VAL A 211 4.10 20.46 -13.13
N PRO A 212 5.41 20.42 -12.86
CA PRO A 212 6.15 21.64 -12.65
C PRO A 212 6.47 22.21 -14.03
N SER A 213 5.49 22.84 -14.69
CA SER A 213 5.72 23.63 -15.91
C SER A 213 6.81 24.70 -15.68
N ILE A 214 7.01 25.09 -14.41
CA ILE A 214 8.00 26.04 -13.92
C ILE A 214 9.38 25.38 -13.65
N PHE A 215 9.53 24.06 -13.78
CA PHE A 215 10.83 23.38 -13.63
C PHE A 215 11.82 23.79 -14.72
N ALA A 216 11.30 24.06 -15.93
CA ALA A 216 12.11 24.56 -17.04
C ALA A 216 12.71 25.93 -16.70
N ASP A 217 11.91 26.85 -16.17
CA ASP A 217 12.36 28.19 -15.76
C ASP A 217 13.37 28.12 -14.63
N ALA A 218 13.13 27.28 -13.62
CA ALA A 218 14.06 27.08 -12.51
C ALA A 218 15.39 26.45 -12.94
N THR A 219 15.33 25.52 -13.90
CA THR A 219 16.52 24.92 -14.51
C THR A 219 17.30 25.96 -15.30
N ASN A 220 16.62 26.82 -16.04
CA ASN A 220 17.23 27.91 -16.79
C ASN A 220 17.90 28.93 -15.86
N ASP A 221 17.22 29.36 -14.81
CA ASP A 221 17.77 30.28 -13.81
C ASP A 221 18.99 29.67 -13.10
N ASN A 222 18.96 28.38 -12.76
CA ASN A 222 20.10 27.66 -12.20
C ASN A 222 21.28 27.62 -13.18
N ASN A 223 21.03 27.37 -14.47
CA ASN A 223 22.09 27.38 -15.48
C ASN A 223 22.70 28.76 -15.67
N ASN A 224 21.86 29.81 -15.66
CA ASN A 224 22.30 31.21 -15.71
C ASN A 224 23.15 31.57 -14.48
N LEU A 225 22.81 31.05 -13.29
CA LEU A 225 23.59 31.25 -12.08
C LEU A 225 24.96 30.58 -12.18
N ILE A 226 25.03 29.34 -12.69
CA ILE A 226 26.29 28.61 -12.91
C ILE A 226 27.17 29.32 -13.95
N GLU A 227 26.58 29.90 -14.99
CA GLU A 227 27.34 30.67 -15.98
C GLU A 227 27.88 31.98 -15.37
N THR A 228 27.04 32.68 -14.62
CA THR A 228 27.43 33.93 -13.93
C THR A 228 28.50 33.67 -12.86
N GLU A 229 28.44 32.54 -12.14
CA GLU A 229 29.49 32.07 -11.23
C GLU A 229 30.84 31.94 -11.93
N LYS A 230 30.87 31.34 -13.14
CA LYS A 230 32.13 31.21 -13.91
C LYS A 230 32.71 32.57 -14.24
N ASN A 231 31.87 33.51 -14.66
CA ASN A 231 32.27 34.88 -14.97
C ASN A 231 32.84 35.60 -13.73
N ALA A 232 32.14 35.50 -12.59
CA ALA A 232 32.59 36.07 -11.32
C ALA A 232 33.92 35.46 -10.85
N THR A 233 34.04 34.13 -10.93
CA THR A 233 35.27 33.40 -10.55
C THR A 233 36.44 33.77 -11.43
N GLN A 234 36.21 33.96 -12.74
CA GLN A 234 37.23 34.43 -13.67
C GLN A 234 37.69 35.86 -13.34
N ALA A 235 36.77 36.76 -13.00
CA ALA A 235 37.10 38.13 -12.57
C ALA A 235 37.93 38.11 -11.28
N ILE A 236 37.54 37.28 -10.29
CA ILE A 236 38.31 37.06 -9.05
C ILE A 236 39.72 36.53 -9.34
N SER A 237 39.84 35.55 -10.23
CA SER A 237 41.14 34.98 -10.63
C SER A 237 42.04 36.04 -11.28
N ASN A 238 41.49 36.85 -12.18
CA ASN A 238 42.21 37.93 -12.82
C ASN A 238 42.65 39.02 -11.81
N LEU A 239 41.79 39.40 -10.87
CA LEU A 239 42.15 40.31 -9.76
C LEU A 239 43.25 39.73 -8.88
N THR A 240 43.15 38.45 -8.52
CA THR A 240 44.13 37.77 -7.65
C THR A 240 45.51 37.69 -8.30
N LYS A 241 45.57 37.46 -9.62
CA LYS A 241 46.82 37.55 -10.41
C LYS A 241 47.41 38.96 -10.32
N LEU A 242 46.56 39.98 -10.47
CA LEU A 242 46.99 41.37 -10.32
C LEU A 242 47.45 41.67 -8.89
N PHE A 243 46.97 41.02 -7.84
CA PHE A 243 47.46 41.25 -6.47
C PHE A 243 48.85 40.66 -6.18
N SER A 244 49.32 39.74 -7.03
CA SER A 244 50.53 38.93 -6.81
C SER A 244 51.76 39.44 -7.57
N ILE A 245 51.66 40.62 -8.19
CA ILE A 245 52.77 41.21 -8.94
C ILE A 245 53.88 41.65 -7.98
N ASP A 246 55.12 41.26 -8.28
CA ASP A 246 56.31 41.75 -7.56
C ASP A 246 56.53 43.23 -7.87
N LEU A 247 56.41 44.09 -6.86
CA LEU A 247 56.49 45.54 -6.99
C LEU A 247 57.93 46.09 -6.99
N GLN A 248 58.95 45.27 -6.72
CA GLN A 248 60.32 45.76 -6.54
C GLN A 248 60.90 46.40 -7.82
N ASN A 249 60.53 45.89 -9.01
CA ASN A 249 61.12 46.32 -10.28
C ASN A 249 60.11 46.81 -11.34
N VAL A 250 58.85 47.07 -10.95
CA VAL A 250 57.80 47.45 -11.92
C VAL A 250 57.96 48.90 -12.35
N ASP A 251 57.87 49.14 -13.66
CA ASP A 251 57.85 50.48 -14.22
C ASP A 251 56.49 51.18 -14.04
N ALA A 252 56.49 52.51 -14.14
CA ALA A 252 55.30 53.32 -13.91
C ALA A 252 54.17 53.06 -14.93
N ASN A 253 54.47 52.67 -16.17
CA ASN A 253 53.44 52.42 -17.18
C ASN A 253 52.76 51.08 -16.93
N THR A 254 53.52 50.05 -16.54
CA THR A 254 52.96 48.77 -16.10
C THR A 254 52.04 48.94 -14.89
N LEU A 255 52.45 49.72 -13.87
CA LEU A 255 51.57 50.05 -12.73
C LEU A 255 50.28 50.76 -13.16
N TYR A 256 50.37 51.70 -14.09
CA TYR A 256 49.20 52.42 -14.61
C TYR A 256 48.23 51.48 -15.35
N ASN A 257 48.73 50.61 -16.20
CA ASN A 257 47.90 49.66 -16.96
C ASN A 257 47.26 48.62 -16.04
N ASN A 258 48.02 48.06 -15.10
CA ASN A 258 47.50 47.10 -14.13
C ASN A 258 46.41 47.71 -13.25
N LYS A 259 46.58 48.98 -12.84
CA LYS A 259 45.55 49.73 -12.12
C LYS A 259 44.23 49.81 -12.92
N LEU A 260 44.30 50.12 -14.22
CA LEU A 260 43.10 50.15 -15.08
C LEU A 260 42.43 48.78 -15.19
N GLN A 261 43.23 47.72 -15.33
CA GLN A 261 42.71 46.34 -15.34
C GLN A 261 42.04 45.96 -14.02
N MET A 262 42.60 46.36 -12.87
CA MET A 262 41.97 46.11 -11.56
C MET A 262 40.57 46.73 -11.48
N ILE A 263 40.42 47.99 -11.91
CA ILE A 263 39.12 48.68 -11.90
C ILE A 263 38.14 47.99 -12.84
N TYR A 264 38.60 47.57 -14.03
CA TYR A 264 37.77 46.84 -14.99
C TYR A 264 37.27 45.51 -14.41
N PHE A 265 38.16 44.69 -13.83
CA PHE A 265 37.76 43.40 -13.27
C PHE A 265 36.91 43.53 -12.01
N ASP A 266 37.10 44.58 -11.19
CA ASP A 266 36.19 44.88 -10.06
C ASP A 266 34.79 45.23 -10.55
N SER A 267 34.67 46.02 -11.61
CA SER A 267 33.37 46.32 -12.25
C SER A 267 32.69 45.06 -12.79
N GLU A 268 33.42 44.17 -13.47
CA GLU A 268 32.86 42.91 -13.99
C GLU A 268 32.44 41.96 -12.87
N LEU A 269 33.23 41.90 -11.79
CA LEU A 269 32.88 41.15 -10.58
C LEU A 269 31.60 41.70 -9.96
N HIS A 270 31.49 43.03 -9.80
CA HIS A 270 30.30 43.66 -9.23
C HIS A 270 29.02 43.35 -10.03
N LYS A 271 29.07 43.46 -11.36
CA LYS A 271 27.94 43.08 -12.24
C LYS A 271 27.52 41.63 -12.04
N SER A 272 28.50 40.72 -11.98
CA SER A 272 28.23 39.29 -11.81
C SER A 272 27.64 39.00 -10.42
N ILE A 273 28.10 39.69 -9.37
CA ILE A 273 27.54 39.57 -8.02
C ILE A 273 26.09 40.03 -7.97
N GLU A 274 25.75 41.18 -8.57
CA GLU A 274 24.36 41.65 -8.60
C GLU A 274 23.44 40.70 -9.38
N SER A 275 23.91 40.15 -10.50
CA SER A 275 23.18 39.10 -11.23
C SER A 275 22.96 37.84 -10.38
N ILE A 276 23.99 37.35 -9.67
CA ILE A 276 23.86 36.21 -8.74
C ILE A 276 22.83 36.51 -7.64
N LYS A 277 22.83 37.72 -7.07
CA LYS A 277 21.83 38.11 -6.05
C LYS A 277 20.41 38.07 -6.60
N GLN A 278 20.17 38.60 -7.81
CA GLN A 278 18.86 38.58 -8.43
C GLN A 278 18.38 37.17 -8.74
N LEU A 279 19.25 36.33 -9.32
CA LEU A 279 18.96 34.93 -9.61
C LEU A 279 18.67 34.15 -8.33
N TYR A 280 19.48 34.34 -7.28
CA TYR A 280 19.25 33.73 -5.98
C TYR A 280 17.85 34.07 -5.42
N LYS A 281 17.46 35.34 -5.43
CA LYS A 281 16.13 35.77 -4.97
C LYS A 281 15.01 35.10 -5.75
N LYS A 282 15.11 35.10 -7.08
CA LYS A 282 14.13 34.48 -7.97
C LYS A 282 13.98 32.98 -7.67
N MET A 283 15.09 32.28 -7.52
CA MET A 283 15.11 30.85 -7.18
C MET A 283 14.54 30.58 -5.78
N HIS A 284 14.84 31.45 -4.81
CA HIS A 284 14.29 31.35 -3.46
C HIS A 284 12.77 31.52 -3.43
N VAL A 285 12.23 32.54 -4.10
CA VAL A 285 10.77 32.73 -4.24
C VAL A 285 10.14 31.53 -4.94
N PHE A 286 10.75 31.04 -6.02
CA PHE A 286 10.25 29.87 -6.74
C PHE A 286 10.18 28.63 -5.85
N LYS A 287 11.20 28.40 -5.00
CA LYS A 287 11.20 27.32 -4.01
C LYS A 287 10.00 27.34 -3.11
N LEU A 288 9.71 28.51 -2.57
CA LEU A 288 8.61 28.73 -1.64
C LEU A 288 7.27 28.48 -2.32
N LEU A 289 7.07 28.98 -3.54
CA LEU A 289 5.88 28.72 -4.33
C LEU A 289 5.69 27.22 -4.63
N ASN A 290 6.76 26.51 -5.01
CA ASN A 290 6.67 25.07 -5.28
C ASN A 290 6.30 24.28 -4.02
N ILE A 291 6.85 24.62 -2.86
CA ILE A 291 6.45 24.02 -1.57
C ILE A 291 4.97 24.31 -1.29
N GLY A 292 4.50 25.51 -1.58
CA GLY A 292 3.09 25.89 -1.50
C GLY A 292 2.19 24.99 -2.35
N HIS A 293 2.49 24.84 -3.64
CA HIS A 293 1.71 23.99 -4.56
C HIS A 293 1.73 22.51 -4.15
N ILE A 294 2.88 21.98 -3.71
CA ILE A 294 2.98 20.60 -3.19
C ILE A 294 2.08 20.44 -1.96
N ASN A 295 2.07 21.41 -1.05
CA ASN A 295 1.20 21.39 0.12
C ASN A 295 -0.29 21.46 -0.24
N GLU A 296 -0.68 22.26 -1.23
CA GLU A 296 -2.07 22.32 -1.73
C GLU A 296 -2.53 20.94 -2.22
N LYS A 297 -1.69 20.21 -2.95
CA LYS A 297 -2.00 18.84 -3.39
C LYS A 297 -2.17 17.88 -2.22
N TYR A 298 -1.30 17.93 -1.22
CA TYR A 298 -1.47 17.12 -0.02
C TYR A 298 -2.74 17.51 0.76
N PHE A 299 -3.11 18.79 0.78
CA PHE A 299 -4.36 19.24 1.39
C PHE A 299 -5.58 18.71 0.63
N ASP A 300 -5.57 18.69 -0.69
CA ASP A 300 -6.64 18.09 -1.48
C ASP A 300 -6.73 16.57 -1.29
N ILE A 301 -5.60 15.87 -1.16
CA ILE A 301 -5.56 14.45 -0.78
C ILE A 301 -6.24 14.26 0.59
N SER A 302 -6.01 15.15 1.56
CA SER A 302 -6.66 15.07 2.87
C SER A 302 -8.19 15.17 2.75
N LYS A 303 -8.71 16.09 1.92
CA LYS A 303 -10.16 16.20 1.68
C LYS A 303 -10.75 14.94 1.05
N GLN A 304 -10.01 14.30 0.15
CA GLN A 304 -10.45 13.06 -0.48
C GLN A 304 -10.54 11.90 0.53
N PHE A 305 -9.55 11.78 1.42
CA PHE A 305 -9.63 10.83 2.54
C PHE A 305 -10.81 11.12 3.46
N ASP A 306 -11.10 12.40 3.74
CA ASP A 306 -12.27 12.75 4.53
C ASP A 306 -13.57 12.26 3.89
N ASN A 307 -13.72 12.45 2.57
CA ASN A 307 -14.87 11.94 1.83
C ASN A 307 -14.98 10.40 1.86
N ILE A 308 -13.86 9.69 1.68
CA ILE A 308 -13.83 8.21 1.82
C ILE A 308 -14.34 7.79 3.19
N LEU A 309 -13.84 8.41 4.27
CA LEU A 309 -14.24 8.05 5.63
C LEU A 309 -15.70 8.38 5.92
N GLN A 310 -16.24 9.46 5.36
CA GLN A 310 -17.66 9.78 5.46
C GLN A 310 -18.54 8.71 4.79
N LEU A 311 -18.17 8.26 3.58
CA LEU A 311 -18.86 7.18 2.87
C LEU A 311 -18.77 5.85 3.64
N GLN A 312 -17.58 5.50 4.12
CA GLN A 312 -17.36 4.32 4.95
C GLN A 312 -18.24 4.35 6.22
N LYS A 313 -18.24 5.47 6.95
CA LYS A 313 -19.08 5.66 8.14
C LYS A 313 -20.57 5.51 7.83
N HIS A 314 -21.03 6.06 6.70
CA HIS A 314 -22.42 5.91 6.26
C HIS A 314 -22.76 4.44 6.01
N LYS A 315 -21.91 3.72 5.26
CA LYS A 315 -22.12 2.30 4.95
C LYS A 315 -22.12 1.41 6.19
N LEU A 316 -21.20 1.63 7.11
CA LEU A 316 -21.14 0.90 8.38
C LEU A 316 -22.36 1.19 9.27
N THR A 317 -22.88 2.43 9.26
CA THR A 317 -24.10 2.80 9.96
C THR A 317 -25.33 2.10 9.38
N GLU A 318 -25.44 2.06 8.05
CA GLU A 318 -26.50 1.35 7.33
C GLU A 318 -26.48 -0.15 7.68
N ASN A 319 -25.31 -0.79 7.59
CA ASN A 319 -25.12 -2.19 7.92
C ASN A 319 -25.49 -2.50 9.39
N LEU A 320 -25.08 -1.65 10.33
CA LEU A 320 -25.44 -1.80 11.74
C LEU A 320 -26.95 -1.72 11.96
N ASN A 321 -27.64 -0.80 11.29
CA ASN A 321 -29.10 -0.69 11.38
C ASN A 321 -29.81 -1.90 10.76
N ASN A 322 -29.34 -2.38 9.61
CA ASN A 322 -29.86 -3.58 8.97
C ASN A 322 -29.71 -4.80 9.88
N LEU A 323 -28.54 -4.98 10.50
CA LEU A 323 -28.31 -6.07 11.46
C LEU A 323 -29.23 -5.99 12.68
N LYS A 324 -29.48 -4.80 13.23
CA LYS A 324 -30.43 -4.64 14.34
C LYS A 324 -31.86 -5.02 13.94
N GLN A 325 -32.29 -4.69 12.72
CA GLN A 325 -33.61 -5.09 12.21
C GLN A 325 -33.69 -6.61 12.01
N ILE A 326 -32.63 -7.21 11.44
CA ILE A 326 -32.53 -8.66 11.27
C ILE A 326 -32.54 -9.38 12.62
N ASP A 327 -31.78 -8.89 13.62
CA ASP A 327 -31.73 -9.46 14.97
C ASP A 327 -33.10 -9.44 15.64
N GLN A 328 -33.80 -8.31 15.57
CA GLN A 328 -35.15 -8.19 16.10
C GLN A 328 -36.12 -9.16 15.39
N TYR A 329 -36.07 -9.23 14.06
CA TYR A 329 -36.92 -10.12 13.27
C TYR A 329 -36.67 -11.60 13.59
N ILE A 330 -35.40 -12.02 13.65
CA ILE A 330 -35.03 -13.40 13.98
C ILE A 330 -35.38 -13.72 15.42
N SER A 331 -35.19 -12.80 16.37
CA SER A 331 -35.59 -12.99 17.77
C SER A 331 -37.11 -13.14 17.92
N ASP A 332 -37.90 -12.31 17.23
CA ASP A 332 -39.36 -12.41 17.24
C ASP A 332 -39.85 -13.71 16.59
N LYS A 333 -39.23 -14.13 15.48
CA LYS A 333 -39.54 -15.40 14.81
C LYS A 333 -39.10 -16.60 15.65
N LYS A 334 -37.96 -16.56 16.34
CA LYS A 334 -37.50 -17.57 17.30
C LYS A 334 -38.49 -17.70 18.45
N ASN A 335 -38.95 -16.59 19.03
CA ASN A 335 -39.95 -16.63 20.10
C ASN A 335 -41.28 -17.21 19.61
N LYS A 336 -41.73 -16.86 18.40
CA LYS A 336 -42.91 -17.50 17.76
C LYS A 336 -42.70 -18.99 17.51
N PHE A 337 -41.50 -19.40 17.09
CA PHE A 337 -41.12 -20.79 16.89
C PHE A 337 -41.20 -21.57 18.21
N LEU A 338 -40.56 -21.06 19.28
CA LEU A 338 -40.58 -21.66 20.61
C LEU A 338 -41.98 -21.69 21.23
N HIS A 339 -42.81 -20.69 20.98
CA HIS A 339 -44.19 -20.65 21.46
C HIS A 339 -45.10 -21.63 20.70
N ALA A 340 -44.95 -21.73 19.37
CA ALA A 340 -45.64 -22.74 18.57
C ALA A 340 -45.27 -24.17 19.01
N LEU A 341 -44.02 -24.36 19.45
CA LEU A 341 -43.57 -25.61 20.07
C LEU A 341 -44.26 -25.90 21.42
N SER A 342 -44.59 -24.89 22.23
CA SER A 342 -45.08 -25.07 23.60
C SER A 342 -46.61 -25.09 23.76
N GLU A 343 -47.37 -24.33 22.98
CA GLU A 343 -48.81 -24.12 23.24
C GLU A 343 -49.78 -25.00 22.45
N THR A 344 -49.39 -25.55 21.30
CA THR A 344 -50.37 -26.26 20.45
C THR A 344 -50.30 -27.79 20.59
N PRO A 345 -51.39 -28.45 21.04
CA PRO A 345 -51.57 -29.89 20.90
C PRO A 345 -51.85 -30.31 19.44
N ILE A 346 -51.55 -29.48 18.44
CA ILE A 346 -51.45 -29.80 17.00
C ILE A 346 -50.41 -28.82 16.42
N THR A 347 -49.12 -29.16 16.46
CA THR A 347 -48.10 -28.32 15.83
C THR A 347 -48.27 -28.40 14.31
N ASN A 348 -48.75 -27.32 13.68
CA ASN A 348 -48.81 -27.26 12.22
C ASN A 348 -47.38 -27.16 11.69
N LEU A 349 -46.83 -28.31 11.27
CA LEU A 349 -45.46 -28.44 10.84
C LEU A 349 -45.14 -27.57 9.60
N ASN A 350 -46.17 -27.21 8.82
CA ASN A 350 -46.02 -26.24 7.74
C ASN A 350 -45.71 -24.83 8.28
N SER A 351 -46.34 -24.42 9.38
CA SER A 351 -46.06 -23.13 10.03
C SER A 351 -44.65 -23.10 10.65
N LEU A 352 -44.17 -24.22 11.21
CA LEU A 352 -42.78 -24.33 11.67
C LEU A 352 -41.78 -24.28 10.50
N LYS A 353 -42.09 -24.94 9.38
CA LYS A 353 -41.30 -24.88 8.13
C LYS A 353 -41.21 -23.46 7.57
N GLU A 354 -42.32 -22.72 7.56
CA GLU A 354 -42.35 -21.33 7.13
C GLU A 354 -41.46 -20.45 8.03
N ILE A 355 -41.61 -20.54 9.35
CA ILE A 355 -40.77 -19.77 10.29
C ILE A 355 -39.29 -20.13 10.15
N TYR A 356 -38.98 -21.42 9.96
CA TYR A 356 -37.61 -21.88 9.70
C TYR A 356 -37.05 -21.26 8.42
N ASN A 357 -37.77 -21.37 7.30
CA ASN A 357 -37.33 -20.83 6.02
C ASN A 357 -37.14 -19.30 6.08
N ASP A 358 -38.03 -18.58 6.77
CA ASP A 358 -37.90 -17.13 6.99
C ASP A 358 -36.60 -16.76 7.70
N ILE A 359 -36.18 -17.55 8.70
CA ILE A 359 -34.95 -17.32 9.45
C ILE A 359 -33.72 -17.68 8.60
N ILE A 360 -33.75 -18.80 7.89
CA ILE A 360 -32.63 -19.26 7.04
C ILE A 360 -32.36 -18.31 5.87
N ASN A 361 -33.41 -17.77 5.25
CA ASN A 361 -33.25 -16.85 4.12
C ASN A 361 -32.47 -15.57 4.47
N LEU A 362 -32.43 -15.19 5.76
CA LEU A 362 -31.67 -14.03 6.24
C LEU A 362 -30.20 -14.36 6.56
N GLU A 363 -29.83 -15.64 6.67
CA GLU A 363 -28.46 -16.07 6.98
C GLU A 363 -27.46 -15.60 5.91
N THR A 364 -27.82 -15.69 4.63
CA THR A 364 -26.98 -15.19 3.52
C THR A 364 -26.73 -13.69 3.62
N GLN A 365 -27.77 -12.90 3.94
CA GLN A 365 -27.63 -11.45 4.09
C GLN A 365 -26.72 -11.07 5.26
N ILE A 366 -26.75 -11.83 6.35
CA ILE A 366 -25.87 -11.64 7.51
C ILE A 366 -24.40 -11.86 7.10
N HIS A 367 -24.11 -12.93 6.35
CA HIS A 367 -22.76 -13.21 5.88
C HIS A 367 -22.26 -12.20 4.83
N GLU A 368 -23.14 -11.66 3.98
CA GLU A 368 -22.79 -10.56 3.08
C GLU A 368 -22.37 -9.30 3.87
N ILE A 369 -23.14 -8.93 4.91
CA ILE A 369 -22.80 -7.81 5.79
C ILE A 369 -21.50 -8.08 6.55
N GLU A 370 -21.27 -9.30 7.02
CA GLU A 370 -20.04 -9.73 7.69
C GLU A 370 -18.81 -9.52 6.80
N ASN A 371 -18.88 -9.98 5.54
CA ASN A 371 -17.79 -9.83 4.58
C ASN A 371 -17.48 -8.35 4.27
N ILE A 372 -18.52 -7.53 4.05
CA ILE A 372 -18.34 -6.08 3.84
C ILE A 372 -17.68 -5.45 5.06
N ASN A 373 -18.15 -5.77 6.27
CA ASN A 373 -17.63 -5.21 7.51
C ASN A 373 -16.16 -5.58 7.77
N ASN A 374 -15.78 -6.83 7.47
CA ASN A 374 -14.40 -7.31 7.59
C ASN A 374 -13.47 -6.61 6.59
N ASN A 375 -13.90 -6.47 5.32
CA ASN A 375 -13.14 -5.73 4.32
C ASN A 375 -12.92 -4.26 4.72
N GLU A 376 -13.94 -3.60 5.27
CA GLU A 376 -13.80 -2.22 5.75
C GLU A 376 -12.86 -2.10 6.96
N ASN A 377 -12.84 -3.09 7.85
CA ASN A 377 -11.92 -3.13 8.99
C ASN A 377 -10.45 -3.26 8.53
N ASP A 378 -10.21 -4.08 7.50
CA ASP A 378 -8.88 -4.22 6.91
C ASP A 378 -8.44 -2.90 6.25
N ASN A 379 -9.35 -2.21 5.56
CA ASN A 379 -9.11 -0.90 4.95
C ASN A 379 -8.76 0.18 5.98
N ILE A 380 -9.38 0.18 7.17
CA ILE A 380 -9.08 1.15 8.24
C ILE A 380 -7.59 1.17 8.61
N THR A 381 -6.97 0.00 8.75
CA THR A 381 -5.54 -0.09 9.07
C THR A 381 -4.68 0.49 7.94
N LEU A 382 -5.03 0.18 6.69
CA LEU A 382 -4.33 0.69 5.51
C LEU A 382 -4.45 2.22 5.37
N TYR A 383 -5.63 2.79 5.67
CA TYR A 383 -5.85 4.24 5.70
C TYR A 383 -5.00 4.90 6.77
N MET A 384 -5.02 4.38 7.99
CA MET A 384 -4.25 4.91 9.12
C MET A 384 -2.75 4.96 8.81
N ASP A 385 -2.19 3.87 8.28
CA ASP A 385 -0.77 3.80 7.88
C ASP A 385 -0.44 4.80 6.77
N THR A 386 -1.31 4.94 5.77
CA THR A 386 -1.10 5.83 4.63
C THR A 386 -1.15 7.29 5.09
N ILE A 387 -2.16 7.68 5.85
CA ILE A 387 -2.32 9.04 6.38
C ILE A 387 -1.14 9.40 7.29
N THR A 388 -0.70 8.48 8.14
CA THR A 388 0.46 8.71 9.02
C THR A 388 1.73 9.00 8.23
N LYS A 389 2.00 8.22 7.17
CA LYS A 389 3.17 8.44 6.28
C LYS A 389 3.09 9.78 5.55
N LEU A 390 1.93 10.14 5.00
CA LEU A 390 1.72 11.43 4.32
C LEU A 390 1.91 12.61 5.29
N MET A 391 1.34 12.51 6.49
CA MET A 391 1.52 13.52 7.54
C MET A 391 2.99 13.67 7.94
N GLU A 392 3.75 12.58 8.06
CA GLU A 392 5.19 12.62 8.37
C GLU A 392 6.00 13.32 7.27
N LYS A 393 5.69 13.07 5.99
CA LYS A 393 6.32 13.80 4.87
C LYS A 393 6.08 15.31 4.96
N ILE A 394 4.86 15.73 5.28
CA ILE A 394 4.52 17.15 5.40
C ILE A 394 5.21 17.79 6.62
N LYS A 395 5.33 17.05 7.74
CA LYS A 395 6.13 17.46 8.90
C LYS A 395 7.60 17.65 8.53
N ASN A 396 8.17 16.78 7.69
CA ASN A 396 9.54 16.92 7.20
C ASN A 396 9.71 18.17 6.32
N ILE A 397 8.74 18.46 5.44
CA ILE A 397 8.71 19.70 4.64
C ILE A 397 8.63 20.93 5.56
N LEU A 398 7.75 20.93 6.57
CA LEU A 398 7.65 22.02 7.54
C LEU A 398 8.95 22.23 8.33
N ASN A 399 9.58 21.14 8.77
CA ASN A 399 10.86 21.21 9.48
C ASN A 399 11.95 21.78 8.58
N TYR A 400 11.98 21.37 7.30
CA TYR A 400 12.91 21.90 6.32
C TYR A 400 12.74 23.42 6.12
N VAL A 401 11.51 23.89 5.90
CA VAL A 401 11.19 25.33 5.79
C VAL A 401 11.56 26.09 7.07
N THR A 402 11.49 25.46 8.25
CA THR A 402 11.80 26.10 9.53
C THR A 402 13.30 26.16 9.84
N THR A 403 14.07 25.15 9.44
CA THR A 403 15.49 25.00 9.76
C THR A 403 16.40 25.65 8.71
N HIS A 404 16.16 25.40 7.43
CA HIS A 404 17.08 25.80 6.35
C HIS A 404 16.97 27.29 5.97
N GLU A 405 15.96 27.98 6.47
CA GLU A 405 15.82 29.44 6.38
C GLU A 405 16.79 30.19 7.32
N ASN A 406 17.28 29.50 8.37
CA ASN A 406 18.20 30.07 9.36
C ASN A 406 19.69 29.83 9.04
N ASP A 407 20.02 28.92 8.14
CA ASP A 407 21.42 28.57 7.79
C ASP A 407 22.12 29.59 6.86
N HIS A 408 21.50 30.75 6.61
CA HIS A 408 21.92 31.73 5.60
C HIS A 408 22.71 32.92 6.16
N ASN A 409 23.55 32.75 7.18
CA ASN A 409 24.29 33.87 7.77
C ASN A 409 25.19 34.61 6.75
N ILE A 410 25.83 33.90 5.81
CA ILE A 410 26.68 34.51 4.78
C ILE A 410 25.85 35.20 3.69
N ILE A 411 24.71 34.62 3.30
CA ILE A 411 23.86 35.17 2.24
C ILE A 411 23.07 36.39 2.75
N LYS A 412 22.57 36.36 4.00
CA LYS A 412 21.88 37.49 4.65
C LYS A 412 22.76 38.75 4.79
N GLN A 413 24.08 38.60 4.84
CA GLN A 413 25.01 39.74 4.82
C GLN A 413 25.05 40.47 3.47
N HIS A 414 24.74 39.77 2.38
CA HIS A 414 24.79 40.29 1.02
C HIS A 414 23.41 40.60 0.42
N ILE A 415 22.35 40.02 0.98
CA ILE A 415 20.98 40.14 0.51
C ILE A 415 20.07 40.48 1.71
N GLN A 416 19.43 41.65 1.68
CA GLN A 416 18.26 41.93 2.50
C GLN A 416 17.04 41.30 1.81
N ASP A 417 16.51 40.21 2.37
CA ASP A 417 15.28 39.57 1.91
C ASP A 417 14.10 39.99 2.80
N ASN A 418 13.05 40.52 2.17
CA ASN A 418 11.75 40.84 2.80
C ASN A 418 10.73 39.69 2.61
N ASP A 419 11.17 38.51 2.18
CA ASP A 419 10.30 37.35 1.89
C ASP A 419 9.79 36.62 3.14
N GLU A 420 10.07 37.15 4.34
CA GLU A 420 9.67 36.59 5.63
C GLU A 420 8.13 36.42 5.76
N ASN A 421 7.36 37.27 5.07
CA ASN A 421 5.91 37.14 4.96
C ASN A 421 5.47 35.91 4.15
N ASN A 422 6.17 35.59 3.06
CA ASN A 422 5.86 34.43 2.21
C ASN A 422 6.14 33.13 2.96
N VAL A 423 7.24 33.08 3.71
CA VAL A 423 7.63 31.89 4.47
C VAL A 423 6.69 31.65 5.65
N SER A 424 6.30 32.71 6.36
CA SER A 424 5.31 32.60 7.44
C SER A 424 3.99 32.03 6.94
N LYS A 425 3.51 32.51 5.77
CA LYS A 425 2.29 32.00 5.13
C LYS A 425 2.39 30.51 4.78
N ILE A 426 3.53 30.06 4.22
CA ILE A 426 3.75 28.64 3.88
C ILE A 426 3.82 27.77 5.13
N LYS A 427 4.48 28.23 6.20
CA LYS A 427 4.52 27.51 7.48
C LYS A 427 3.11 27.32 8.04
N GLU A 428 2.26 28.33 7.93
CA GLU A 428 0.88 28.28 8.39
C GLU A 428 0.03 27.31 7.56
N THR A 429 0.14 27.35 6.22
CA THR A 429 -0.60 26.40 5.35
C THR A 429 -0.15 24.95 5.53
N LEU A 430 1.15 24.70 5.73
CA LEU A 430 1.65 23.35 6.06
C LEU A 430 1.09 22.84 7.40
N LYS A 431 1.02 23.69 8.42
CA LYS A 431 0.41 23.34 9.72
C LYS A 431 -1.07 22.99 9.56
N THR A 432 -1.81 23.75 8.75
CA THR A 432 -3.21 23.47 8.44
C THR A 432 -3.38 22.11 7.77
N THR A 433 -2.52 21.75 6.82
CA THR A 433 -2.57 20.43 6.17
C THR A 433 -2.27 19.29 7.16
N ILE A 434 -1.28 19.46 8.04
CA ILE A 434 -0.98 18.48 9.10
C ILE A 434 -2.18 18.30 10.02
N GLN A 435 -2.82 19.41 10.42
CA GLN A 435 -4.01 19.39 11.26
C GLN A 435 -5.18 18.65 10.58
N SER A 436 -5.39 18.87 9.27
CA SER A 436 -6.39 18.15 8.48
C SER A 436 -6.16 16.63 8.53
N PHE A 437 -4.93 16.16 8.29
CA PHE A 437 -4.62 14.72 8.42
C PHE A 437 -4.79 14.19 9.84
N GLN A 438 -4.47 14.99 10.86
CA GLN A 438 -4.68 14.61 12.26
C GLN A 438 -6.18 14.45 12.58
N GLU A 439 -7.03 15.32 12.05
CA GLU A 439 -8.49 15.22 12.19
C GLU A 439 -9.04 13.95 11.52
N ILE A 440 -8.50 13.59 10.35
CA ILE A 440 -8.85 12.33 9.66
C ILE A 440 -8.45 11.11 10.51
N LEU A 441 -7.25 11.10 11.12
CA LEU A 441 -6.85 10.04 12.04
C LEU A 441 -7.80 9.91 13.23
N ASN A 442 -8.21 11.04 13.83
CA ASN A 442 -9.18 11.04 14.93
C ASN A 442 -10.54 10.48 14.47
N LYS A 443 -10.99 10.81 13.26
CA LYS A 443 -12.23 10.25 12.67
C LYS A 443 -12.13 8.73 12.47
N ILE A 444 -10.97 8.21 12.08
CA ILE A 444 -10.73 6.76 11.99
C ILE A 444 -10.87 6.10 13.36
N ASP A 445 -10.27 6.67 14.40
CA ASP A 445 -10.38 6.16 15.77
C ASP A 445 -11.84 6.18 16.28
N GLU A 446 -12.60 7.22 15.95
CA GLU A 446 -14.04 7.30 16.23
C GLU A 446 -14.83 6.19 15.52
N ILE A 447 -14.59 5.95 14.23
CA ILE A 447 -15.21 4.86 13.46
C ILE A 447 -14.86 3.51 14.11
N LYS A 448 -13.59 3.31 14.48
CA LYS A 448 -13.12 2.09 15.13
C LYS A 448 -13.84 1.83 16.45
N ALA A 449 -13.93 2.85 17.30
CA ALA A 449 -14.63 2.76 18.57
C ALA A 449 -16.13 2.49 18.40
N GLN A 450 -16.77 3.17 17.43
CA GLN A 450 -18.21 3.07 17.19
C GLN A 450 -18.63 1.71 16.61
N PHE A 451 -17.89 1.19 15.62
CA PHE A 451 -18.32 0.00 14.87
C PHE A 451 -17.59 -1.28 15.24
N TYR A 452 -16.40 -1.19 15.85
CA TYR A 452 -15.54 -2.34 16.14
C TYR A 452 -15.19 -2.48 17.64
N GLY A 453 -15.68 -1.59 18.51
CA GLY A 453 -15.52 -1.64 19.97
C GLY A 453 -16.42 -2.67 20.70
N ASN A 454 -16.75 -2.42 21.97
CA ASN A 454 -17.61 -3.32 22.77
C ASN A 454 -19.08 -3.18 22.33
N ASN A 455 -19.75 -4.31 22.00
CA ASN A 455 -21.05 -4.40 21.31
C ASN A 455 -21.00 -3.97 19.82
N ASN A 456 -19.94 -4.36 19.13
CA ASN A 456 -19.74 -4.16 17.70
C ASN A 456 -20.65 -5.01 16.79
N ILE A 457 -20.59 -4.71 15.49
CA ILE A 457 -21.24 -5.46 14.40
C ILE A 457 -21.01 -6.98 14.53
N ASN A 458 -19.78 -7.40 14.83
CA ASN A 458 -19.43 -8.83 14.92
C ASN A 458 -20.12 -9.53 16.10
N ASN A 459 -20.30 -8.85 17.23
CA ASN A 459 -21.05 -9.40 18.37
C ASN A 459 -22.53 -9.57 18.04
N ILE A 460 -23.13 -8.61 17.31
CA ILE A 460 -24.52 -8.71 16.85
C ILE A 460 -24.65 -9.89 15.88
N ILE A 461 -23.76 -9.99 14.88
CA ILE A 461 -23.72 -11.13 13.93
C ILE A 461 -23.62 -12.46 14.68
N THR A 462 -22.70 -12.57 15.65
CA THR A 462 -22.54 -13.79 16.47
C THR A 462 -23.82 -14.15 17.20
N THR A 463 -24.51 -13.16 17.79
CA THR A 463 -25.77 -13.36 18.51
C THR A 463 -26.88 -13.83 17.57
N ILE A 464 -27.02 -13.20 16.41
CA ILE A 464 -27.99 -13.59 15.39
C ILE A 464 -27.73 -15.03 14.91
N LEU A 465 -26.48 -15.35 14.56
CA LEU A 465 -26.12 -16.69 14.08
C LEU A 465 -26.34 -17.76 15.16
N GLN A 466 -26.14 -17.44 16.44
CA GLN A 466 -26.48 -18.32 17.54
C GLN A 466 -27.99 -18.59 17.58
N ASN A 467 -28.83 -17.55 17.44
CA ASN A 467 -30.29 -17.69 17.38
C ASN A 467 -30.74 -18.54 16.16
N VAL A 468 -30.12 -18.35 15.00
CA VAL A 468 -30.36 -19.17 13.80
C VAL A 468 -30.03 -20.64 14.07
N ASN A 469 -28.86 -20.90 14.66
CA ASN A 469 -28.40 -22.26 14.99
C ASN A 469 -29.30 -22.96 16.02
N ASP A 470 -29.80 -22.23 17.01
CA ASP A 470 -30.76 -22.76 17.97
C ASP A 470 -32.04 -23.26 17.26
N VAL A 471 -32.61 -22.44 16.36
CA VAL A 471 -33.82 -22.82 15.61
C VAL A 471 -33.54 -24.02 14.68
N LYS A 472 -32.38 -24.05 13.99
CA LYS A 472 -31.94 -25.23 13.19
C LYS A 472 -31.93 -26.50 14.02
N LYS A 473 -31.36 -26.45 15.22
CA LYS A 473 -31.25 -27.60 16.12
C LYS A 473 -32.62 -28.13 16.55
N HIS A 474 -33.54 -27.24 16.93
CA HIS A 474 -34.89 -27.64 17.33
C HIS A 474 -35.70 -28.19 16.14
N PHE A 475 -35.66 -27.53 14.99
CA PHE A 475 -36.37 -27.97 13.79
C PHE A 475 -35.90 -29.36 13.30
N SER A 476 -34.59 -29.63 13.31
CA SER A 476 -34.05 -30.93 12.94
C SER A 476 -34.52 -32.06 13.86
N ARG A 477 -34.72 -31.78 15.15
CA ARG A 477 -35.21 -32.76 16.14
C ARG A 477 -36.68 -33.07 15.92
N ASP A 478 -37.50 -32.05 15.65
CA ASP A 478 -38.91 -32.23 15.30
C ASP A 478 -39.10 -33.07 14.04
N LEU A 479 -38.33 -32.78 12.99
CA LEU A 479 -38.40 -33.55 11.75
C LEU A 479 -38.06 -35.03 11.99
N THR A 480 -37.15 -35.30 12.93
CA THR A 480 -36.80 -36.67 13.34
C THR A 480 -37.98 -37.34 14.05
N ILE A 481 -38.61 -36.65 15.00
CA ILE A 481 -39.76 -37.15 15.76
C ILE A 481 -40.95 -37.43 14.82
N GLU A 482 -41.27 -36.52 13.91
CA GLU A 482 -42.37 -36.69 12.95
C GLU A 482 -42.15 -37.89 12.04
N ASN A 483 -40.96 -38.02 11.45
CA ASN A 483 -40.62 -39.15 10.58
C ASN A 483 -40.72 -40.49 11.32
N GLU A 484 -40.26 -40.55 12.57
CA GLU A 484 -40.39 -41.75 13.41
C GLU A 484 -41.85 -42.08 13.72
N LEU A 485 -42.69 -41.08 14.04
CA LEU A 485 -44.13 -41.27 14.24
C LEU A 485 -44.81 -41.83 12.98
N ILE A 486 -44.52 -41.27 11.80
CA ILE A 486 -45.08 -41.74 10.52
C ILE A 486 -44.67 -43.20 10.25
N GLN A 487 -43.40 -43.55 10.48
CA GLN A 487 -42.92 -44.93 10.29
C GLN A 487 -43.56 -45.92 11.26
N ILE A 488 -43.73 -45.54 12.53
CA ILE A 488 -44.44 -46.34 13.53
C ILE A 488 -45.90 -46.51 13.13
N HIS A 489 -46.58 -45.43 12.72
CA HIS A 489 -47.97 -45.47 12.31
C HIS A 489 -48.17 -46.47 11.15
N LYS A 490 -47.34 -46.38 10.11
CA LYS A 490 -47.37 -47.28 8.96
C LYS A 490 -47.09 -48.74 9.37
N SER A 491 -46.10 -48.96 10.24
CA SER A 491 -45.78 -50.30 10.74
C SER A 491 -46.94 -50.92 11.53
N LEU A 492 -47.65 -50.12 12.33
CA LEU A 492 -48.84 -50.57 13.07
C LEU A 492 -50.01 -50.87 12.15
N GLU A 493 -50.24 -50.04 11.12
CA GLU A 493 -51.28 -50.27 10.12
C GLU A 493 -51.03 -51.57 9.33
N ASP A 494 -49.79 -51.79 8.89
CA ASP A 494 -49.38 -53.01 8.20
C ASP A 494 -49.64 -54.25 9.06
N ILE A 495 -49.26 -54.23 10.35
CA ILE A 495 -49.50 -55.34 11.28
C ILE A 495 -50.99 -55.54 11.56
N GLN A 496 -51.77 -54.48 11.71
CA GLN A 496 -53.23 -54.59 11.88
C GLN A 496 -53.88 -55.27 10.67
N ASN A 497 -53.37 -55.01 9.47
CA ASN A 497 -53.83 -55.68 8.25
C ASN A 497 -53.39 -57.14 8.21
N TYR A 498 -52.11 -57.45 8.47
CA TYR A 498 -51.61 -58.84 8.49
C TYR A 498 -52.28 -59.73 9.54
N THR A 499 -52.64 -59.15 10.68
CA THR A 499 -53.27 -59.89 11.77
C THR A 499 -54.77 -60.11 11.55
N TYR A 500 -55.35 -59.68 10.41
CA TYR A 500 -56.81 -59.64 10.23
C TYR A 500 -57.50 -60.99 10.44
N GLU A 501 -56.93 -62.07 9.91
CA GLU A 501 -57.54 -63.40 9.97
C GLU A 501 -57.29 -64.14 11.28
N ILE A 502 -56.41 -63.60 12.13
CA ILE A 502 -55.96 -64.22 13.38
C ILE A 502 -56.30 -63.41 14.63
N ARG A 503 -57.08 -62.32 14.48
CA ARG A 503 -57.64 -61.57 15.61
C ARG A 503 -58.73 -62.34 16.34
N SER A 504 -58.94 -62.00 17.60
CA SER A 504 -59.73 -62.81 18.55
C SER A 504 -61.16 -63.06 18.06
N GLU A 505 -61.78 -62.09 17.38
CA GLU A 505 -63.11 -62.23 16.81
C GLU A 505 -63.18 -63.33 15.73
N GLN A 506 -62.21 -63.36 14.80
CA GLN A 506 -62.16 -64.34 13.72
C GLN A 506 -61.80 -65.72 14.25
N ILE A 507 -60.85 -65.78 15.19
CA ILE A 507 -60.47 -67.01 15.86
C ILE A 507 -61.63 -67.58 16.68
N THR A 508 -62.44 -66.74 17.33
CA THR A 508 -63.64 -67.20 18.05
C THR A 508 -64.62 -67.91 17.12
N LYS A 509 -64.91 -67.33 15.94
CA LYS A 509 -65.80 -67.95 14.93
C LYS A 509 -65.24 -69.28 14.44
N TYR A 510 -63.94 -69.33 14.16
CA TYR A 510 -63.24 -70.52 13.69
C TYR A 510 -63.20 -71.63 14.76
N VAL A 511 -62.86 -71.28 16.00
CA VAL A 511 -62.82 -72.17 17.18
C VAL A 511 -64.21 -72.76 17.46
N ASN A 512 -65.26 -71.94 17.44
CA ASN A 512 -66.63 -72.42 17.68
C ASN A 512 -67.10 -73.39 16.59
N THR A 513 -66.72 -73.16 15.34
CA THR A 513 -67.05 -74.04 14.21
C THR A 513 -66.43 -75.42 14.40
N ILE A 514 -65.12 -75.46 14.69
CA ILE A 514 -64.41 -76.72 14.95
C ILE A 514 -64.96 -77.38 16.22
N HIS A 515 -65.16 -76.61 17.29
CA HIS A 515 -65.69 -77.14 18.55
C HIS A 515 -67.05 -77.83 18.35
N ASN A 516 -67.99 -77.17 17.66
CA ASN A 516 -69.31 -77.72 17.37
C ASN A 516 -69.23 -78.99 16.52
N TYR A 517 -68.37 -79.00 15.49
CA TYR A 517 -68.14 -80.18 14.66
C TYR A 517 -67.63 -81.36 15.49
N VAL A 518 -66.56 -81.14 16.26
CA VAL A 518 -65.93 -82.18 17.08
C VAL A 518 -66.91 -82.70 18.13
N GLU A 519 -67.69 -81.83 18.78
CA GLU A 519 -68.66 -82.24 19.79
C GLU A 519 -69.83 -83.04 19.18
N GLN A 520 -70.39 -82.62 18.05
CA GLN A 520 -71.45 -83.36 17.36
C GLN A 520 -70.98 -84.74 16.91
N LYS A 521 -69.78 -84.84 16.34
CA LYS A 521 -69.20 -86.11 15.90
C LYS A 521 -68.86 -87.03 17.07
N THR A 522 -68.36 -86.49 18.18
CA THR A 522 -68.09 -87.28 19.39
C THR A 522 -69.38 -87.83 20.01
N LYS A 523 -70.49 -87.07 19.98
CA LYS A 523 -71.83 -87.54 20.40
C LYS A 523 -72.39 -88.63 19.47
N GLN A 524 -72.13 -88.58 18.16
CA GLN A 524 -72.57 -89.62 17.22
C GLN A 524 -71.91 -90.98 17.51
N ILE A 525 -70.63 -90.98 17.92
CA ILE A 525 -69.90 -92.20 18.34
C ILE A 525 -70.51 -92.84 19.61
N GLN A 526 -71.35 -92.12 20.37
CA GLN A 526 -72.00 -92.71 21.55
C GLN A 526 -73.01 -93.84 21.21
N ASN A 527 -73.52 -93.93 19.98
CA ASN A 527 -74.71 -94.72 19.62
C ASN A 527 -74.46 -95.89 18.62
N ASN A 528 -73.31 -96.58 18.71
CA ASN A 528 -72.78 -97.64 17.82
C ASN A 528 -72.04 -97.12 16.58
N SER A 529 -70.71 -97.05 16.69
CA SER A 529 -69.80 -96.73 15.58
C SER A 529 -68.76 -97.83 15.39
N ASP A 530 -68.40 -98.08 14.13
CA ASP A 530 -67.33 -99.01 13.74
C ASP A 530 -65.93 -98.38 13.90
N GLN A 531 -64.90 -99.22 13.97
CA GLN A 531 -63.52 -98.78 14.22
C GLN A 531 -62.99 -97.80 13.17
N ASP A 532 -63.41 -97.96 11.91
CA ASP A 532 -62.99 -97.11 10.79
C ASP A 532 -63.60 -95.70 10.87
N GLU A 533 -64.82 -95.57 11.41
CA GLU A 533 -65.49 -94.27 11.61
C GLU A 533 -64.84 -93.47 12.75
N ILE A 534 -64.40 -94.15 13.81
CA ILE A 534 -63.62 -93.53 14.90
C ILE A 534 -62.27 -93.05 14.38
N ASP A 535 -61.60 -93.81 13.51
CA ASP A 535 -60.32 -93.42 12.89
C ASP A 535 -60.46 -92.20 11.96
N ASP A 536 -61.50 -92.14 11.12
CA ASP A 536 -61.77 -90.98 10.27
C ASP A 536 -62.01 -89.72 11.09
N ILE A 537 -62.77 -89.82 12.18
CA ILE A 537 -63.03 -88.69 13.09
C ILE A 537 -61.76 -88.26 13.82
N ILE A 538 -60.96 -89.20 14.34
CA ILE A 538 -59.65 -88.88 14.94
C ILE A 538 -58.75 -88.17 13.92
N GLN A 539 -58.68 -88.67 12.68
CA GLN A 539 -57.83 -88.09 11.65
C GLN A 539 -58.28 -86.68 11.24
N LYS A 540 -59.60 -86.43 11.19
CA LYS A 540 -60.16 -85.08 10.96
C LYS A 540 -59.86 -84.12 12.11
N ILE A 541 -59.97 -84.57 13.37
CA ILE A 541 -59.59 -83.74 14.54
C ILE A 541 -58.09 -83.43 14.52
N ILE A 542 -57.25 -84.41 14.15
CA ILE A 542 -55.79 -84.20 13.97
C ILE A 542 -55.52 -83.16 12.88
N ASN A 543 -56.23 -83.22 11.74
CA ASN A 543 -56.08 -82.25 10.67
C ASN A 543 -56.53 -80.84 11.11
N TYR A 544 -57.63 -80.71 11.85
CA TYR A 544 -58.02 -79.44 12.46
C TYR A 544 -56.98 -78.91 13.45
N ASN A 545 -56.40 -79.77 14.29
CA ASN A 545 -55.31 -79.35 15.20
C ASN A 545 -54.08 -78.86 14.43
N LYS A 546 -53.72 -79.47 13.29
CA LYS A 546 -52.63 -78.97 12.43
C LYS A 546 -52.93 -77.59 11.85
N GLU A 547 -54.16 -77.34 11.39
CA GLU A 547 -54.58 -76.00 10.93
C GLU A 547 -54.56 -74.97 12.07
N LEU A 548 -54.99 -75.35 13.27
CA LEU A 548 -54.91 -74.52 14.48
C LEU A 548 -53.45 -74.21 14.86
N GLU A 549 -52.53 -75.17 14.74
CA GLU A 549 -51.09 -74.99 14.98
C GLU A 549 -50.46 -74.02 13.98
N ILE A 550 -50.86 -74.04 12.70
CA ILE A 550 -50.41 -73.07 11.68
C ILE A 550 -50.86 -71.66 12.07
N LYS A 551 -52.13 -71.46 12.45
CA LYS A 551 -52.63 -70.17 12.92
C LYS A 551 -51.95 -69.73 14.22
N LEU A 552 -51.62 -70.67 15.12
CA LEU A 552 -50.88 -70.40 16.36
C LEU A 552 -49.45 -69.91 16.07
N HIS A 553 -48.78 -70.50 15.08
CA HIS A 553 -47.45 -70.05 14.64
C HIS A 553 -47.52 -68.64 14.06
N ALA A 554 -48.50 -68.37 13.18
CA ALA A 554 -48.73 -67.04 12.62
C ALA A 554 -49.01 -66.00 13.72
N ILE A 555 -49.74 -66.35 14.78
CA ILE A 555 -49.96 -65.47 15.94
C ILE A 555 -48.63 -65.15 16.66
N LYS A 556 -47.81 -66.17 16.94
CA LYS A 556 -46.51 -65.96 17.60
C LYS A 556 -45.56 -65.12 16.77
N ASP A 557 -45.53 -65.33 15.45
CA ASP A 557 -44.67 -64.55 14.55
C ASP A 557 -45.09 -63.08 14.52
N ASN A 558 -46.41 -62.81 14.46
CA ASN A 558 -46.92 -61.44 14.52
C ASN A 558 -46.71 -60.78 15.89
N GLN A 559 -46.80 -61.53 17.00
CA GLN A 559 -46.43 -61.02 18.33
C GLN A 559 -44.95 -60.59 18.34
N ASN A 560 -44.06 -61.41 17.78
CA ASN A 560 -42.63 -61.11 17.67
C ASN A 560 -42.35 -59.88 16.79
N HIS A 561 -43.21 -59.57 15.81
CA HIS A 561 -43.11 -58.34 15.02
C HIS A 561 -43.61 -57.08 15.74
N VAL A 562 -44.58 -57.20 16.66
CA VAL A 562 -45.12 -56.04 17.41
C VAL A 562 -44.17 -55.62 18.55
N ILE A 563 -43.47 -56.56 19.19
CA ILE A 563 -42.57 -56.29 20.33
C ILE A 563 -41.50 -55.22 20.01
N PRO A 564 -40.75 -55.30 18.88
CA PRO A 564 -39.81 -54.26 18.49
C PRO A 564 -40.45 -52.88 18.27
N ILE A 565 -41.69 -52.83 17.76
CA ILE A 565 -42.42 -51.58 17.54
C ILE A 565 -42.76 -50.92 18.88
N ILE A 566 -43.18 -51.70 19.88
CA ILE A 566 -43.40 -51.21 21.25
C ILE A 566 -42.12 -50.62 21.84
N ALA A 567 -40.97 -51.29 21.65
CA ALA A 567 -39.68 -50.78 22.11
C ALA A 567 -39.30 -49.46 21.41
N ARG A 568 -39.51 -49.37 20.10
CA ARG A 568 -39.28 -48.16 19.30
C ARG A 568 -40.18 -47.00 19.74
N ILE A 569 -41.47 -47.25 20.02
CA ILE A 569 -42.40 -46.26 20.57
C ILE A 569 -41.92 -45.74 21.93
N LYS A 570 -41.45 -46.62 22.84
CA LYS A 570 -40.92 -46.21 24.15
C LYS A 570 -39.69 -45.31 24.02
N GLN A 571 -38.77 -45.65 23.10
CA GLN A 571 -37.60 -44.81 22.84
C GLN A 571 -38.01 -43.43 22.32
N LEU A 572 -39.00 -43.37 21.42
CA LEU A 572 -39.53 -42.12 20.90
C LEU A 572 -40.23 -41.28 21.97
N ILE A 573 -41.00 -41.89 22.87
CA ILE A 573 -41.62 -41.21 24.02
C ILE A 573 -40.54 -40.54 24.89
N ASN A 574 -39.49 -41.28 25.27
CA ASN A 574 -38.40 -40.74 26.08
C ASN A 574 -37.69 -39.56 25.37
N LEU A 575 -37.51 -39.65 24.04
CA LEU A 575 -36.93 -38.56 23.25
C LEU A 575 -37.81 -37.31 23.30
N ILE A 576 -39.13 -37.46 23.11
CA ILE A 576 -40.10 -36.36 23.17
C ILE A 576 -40.12 -35.71 24.56
N GLU A 577 -40.10 -36.51 25.64
CA GLU A 577 -40.07 -36.00 27.02
C GLU A 577 -38.80 -35.19 27.30
N SER A 578 -37.65 -35.65 26.81
CA SER A 578 -36.36 -34.97 27.01
C SER A 578 -36.29 -33.60 26.32
N GLU A 579 -37.02 -33.40 25.23
CA GLU A 579 -37.01 -32.14 24.47
C GLU A 579 -38.05 -31.14 24.95
N TYR A 580 -39.26 -31.60 25.29
CA TYR A 580 -40.40 -30.71 25.52
C TYR A 580 -40.81 -30.54 26.98
N SER A 581 -40.28 -31.36 27.91
CA SER A 581 -40.57 -31.31 29.35
C SER A 581 -42.06 -31.37 29.74
N ASN A 582 -42.97 -31.57 28.78
CA ASN A 582 -44.42 -31.45 28.95
C ASN A 582 -45.15 -32.57 28.19
N ASN A 583 -45.93 -33.35 28.94
CA ASN A 583 -46.67 -34.52 28.46
C ASN A 583 -47.94 -34.15 27.66
N ASN A 584 -48.21 -32.86 27.46
CA ASN A 584 -49.33 -32.36 26.66
C ASN A 584 -48.98 -32.13 25.17
N ASN A 585 -47.75 -32.45 24.74
CA ASN A 585 -47.35 -32.38 23.33
C ASN A 585 -48.15 -33.39 22.48
N VAL A 586 -48.56 -33.03 21.27
CA VAL A 586 -49.30 -33.93 20.37
C VAL A 586 -48.49 -35.09 19.86
N SER A 587 -47.22 -34.91 19.54
CA SER A 587 -46.31 -36.01 19.22
C SER A 587 -46.26 -37.01 20.38
N TYR A 588 -46.31 -36.53 21.63
CA TYR A 588 -46.43 -37.38 22.82
C TYR A 588 -47.76 -38.12 22.83
N ASN A 589 -48.89 -37.43 22.68
CA ASN A 589 -50.22 -38.04 22.64
C ASN A 589 -50.39 -39.06 21.51
N VAL A 590 -49.83 -38.79 20.33
CA VAL A 590 -49.81 -39.71 19.19
C VAL A 590 -48.94 -40.92 19.49
N ALA A 591 -47.75 -40.73 20.07
CA ALA A 591 -46.88 -41.82 20.49
C ALA A 591 -47.54 -42.71 21.56
N ILE A 592 -48.23 -42.12 22.53
CA ILE A 592 -49.01 -42.84 23.55
C ILE A 592 -50.14 -43.62 22.89
N LYS A 593 -50.90 -43.01 21.99
CA LYS A 593 -51.96 -43.72 21.22
C LYS A 593 -51.40 -44.86 20.38
N HIS A 594 -50.22 -44.70 19.78
CA HIS A 594 -49.52 -45.78 19.10
C HIS A 594 -49.08 -46.88 20.07
N ALA A 595 -48.63 -46.55 21.28
CA ALA A 595 -48.31 -47.51 22.32
C ALA A 595 -49.57 -48.31 22.74
N GLU A 596 -50.70 -47.63 22.94
CA GLU A 596 -51.99 -48.25 23.23
C GLU A 596 -52.43 -49.18 22.10
N ASN A 597 -52.38 -48.72 20.84
CA ASN A 597 -52.71 -49.54 19.68
C ASN A 597 -51.83 -50.80 19.59
N ALA A 598 -50.52 -50.66 19.78
CA ALA A 598 -49.58 -51.78 19.75
C ALA A 598 -49.89 -52.80 20.87
N ASN A 599 -50.18 -52.31 22.08
CA ASN A 599 -50.55 -53.15 23.21
C ASN A 599 -51.90 -53.87 22.97
N ASN A 600 -52.88 -53.18 22.39
CA ASN A 600 -54.18 -53.78 22.04
C ASN A 600 -54.03 -54.91 21.02
N ILE A 601 -53.16 -54.76 20.00
CA ILE A 601 -52.84 -55.83 19.05
C ILE A 601 -52.25 -57.04 19.80
N ILE A 602 -51.28 -56.82 20.69
CA ILE A 602 -50.69 -57.91 21.50
C ILE A 602 -51.73 -58.60 22.38
N LEU A 603 -52.60 -57.84 23.06
CA LEU A 603 -53.66 -58.39 23.90
C LEU A 603 -54.65 -59.24 23.10
N ASP A 604 -55.05 -58.76 21.92
CA ASP A 604 -55.95 -59.49 21.02
C ASP A 604 -55.31 -60.78 20.50
N LEU A 605 -54.04 -60.72 20.07
CA LEU A 605 -53.27 -61.90 19.65
C LEU A 605 -53.10 -62.91 20.80
N ASN A 606 -52.87 -62.45 22.04
CA ASN A 606 -52.82 -63.33 23.21
C ASN A 606 -54.17 -64.01 23.48
N ALA A 607 -55.28 -63.29 23.32
CA ALA A 607 -56.62 -63.87 23.45
C ALA A 607 -56.86 -64.97 22.39
N SER A 608 -56.52 -64.69 21.12
CA SER A 608 -56.54 -65.68 20.04
C SER A 608 -55.68 -66.90 20.36
N GLN A 609 -54.44 -66.69 20.83
CA GLN A 609 -53.52 -67.75 21.19
C GLN A 609 -54.10 -68.67 22.27
N ASN A 610 -54.72 -68.07 23.30
CA ASN A 610 -55.34 -68.80 24.40
C ASN A 610 -56.53 -69.65 23.92
N MET A 611 -57.40 -69.10 23.05
CA MET A 611 -58.52 -69.84 22.47
C MET A 611 -58.06 -71.05 21.65
N LEU A 612 -57.04 -70.86 20.80
CA LEU A 612 -56.46 -71.95 20.00
C LEU A 612 -55.83 -73.03 20.89
N ASN A 613 -55.03 -72.64 21.89
CA ASN A 613 -54.41 -73.58 22.83
C ASN A 613 -55.44 -74.40 23.60
N GLN A 614 -56.51 -73.76 24.10
CA GLN A 614 -57.59 -74.44 24.81
C GLN A 614 -58.30 -75.45 23.90
N LEU A 615 -58.61 -75.07 22.66
CA LEU A 615 -59.26 -75.97 21.70
C LEU A 615 -58.36 -77.15 21.32
N ILE A 616 -57.07 -76.91 21.03
CA ILE A 616 -56.10 -77.97 20.73
C ILE A 616 -56.03 -78.96 21.90
N HIS A 617 -55.94 -78.47 23.15
CA HIS A 617 -55.87 -79.31 24.34
C HIS A 617 -57.16 -80.13 24.53
N LYS A 618 -58.33 -79.50 24.33
CA LYS A 618 -59.64 -80.18 24.37
C LYS A 618 -59.74 -81.27 23.30
N ASN A 619 -59.33 -80.96 22.08
CA ASN A 619 -59.30 -81.91 20.96
C ASN A 619 -58.34 -83.08 21.22
N LEU A 620 -57.18 -82.85 21.84
CA LEU A 620 -56.25 -83.90 22.23
C LEU A 620 -56.86 -84.86 23.26
N ASN A 621 -57.60 -84.33 24.25
CA ASN A 621 -58.32 -85.16 25.22
C ASN A 621 -59.42 -85.98 24.54
N ILE A 622 -60.18 -85.38 23.63
CA ILE A 622 -61.20 -86.09 22.84
C ILE A 622 -60.57 -87.19 21.98
N ILE A 623 -59.44 -86.92 21.31
CA ILE A 623 -58.70 -87.95 20.55
C ILE A 623 -58.30 -89.11 21.47
N ASN A 624 -57.80 -88.84 22.67
CA ASN A 624 -57.42 -89.88 23.63
C ASN A 624 -58.63 -90.69 24.09
N ASP A 625 -59.76 -90.05 24.38
CA ASP A 625 -61.02 -90.72 24.74
C ASP A 625 -61.53 -91.60 23.59
N LEU A 626 -61.48 -91.10 22.36
CA LEU A 626 -61.85 -91.86 21.16
C LEU A 626 -60.91 -93.05 20.91
N LYS A 627 -59.59 -92.89 21.13
CA LYS A 627 -58.61 -94.00 21.07
C LYS A 627 -58.87 -95.06 22.15
N ASN A 628 -59.15 -94.64 23.38
CA ASN A 628 -59.51 -95.55 24.48
C ASN A 628 -60.79 -96.31 24.16
N ARG A 629 -61.79 -95.64 23.58
CA ARG A 629 -63.05 -96.26 23.17
C ARG A 629 -62.87 -97.23 22.01
N LYS A 630 -62.03 -96.90 21.03
CA LYS A 630 -61.61 -97.83 19.97
C LYS A 630 -60.99 -99.10 20.55
N GLN A 631 -60.08 -98.97 21.53
CA GLN A 631 -59.49 -100.11 22.24
C GLN A 631 -60.56 -100.94 22.96
N GLN A 632 -61.53 -100.32 23.63
CA GLN A 632 -62.64 -101.04 24.28
C GLN A 632 -63.49 -101.85 23.29
N ILE A 633 -63.76 -101.32 22.08
CA ILE A 633 -64.45 -102.05 21.00
C ILE A 633 -63.59 -103.23 20.52
N GLN A 634 -62.27 -103.01 20.37
CA GLN A 634 -61.30 -104.04 20.01
C GLN A 634 -61.25 -105.17 21.06
N SER A 635 -61.28 -104.83 22.35
CA SER A 635 -61.33 -105.79 23.46
C SER A 635 -62.67 -106.54 23.54
N ARG A 636 -63.80 -105.89 23.25
CA ARG A 636 -65.13 -106.54 23.17
C ARG A 636 -65.22 -107.53 22.01
N ASN A 637 -64.70 -107.15 20.84
CA ASN A 637 -64.69 -108.03 19.67
C ASN A 637 -63.79 -109.26 19.90
N ASN A 638 -62.67 -109.11 20.59
CA ASN A 638 -61.81 -110.23 21.00
C ASN A 638 -62.44 -111.13 22.08
N LEU A 639 -63.27 -110.58 22.99
CA LEU A 639 -64.04 -111.37 23.98
C LEU A 639 -65.13 -112.21 23.31
N HIS A 640 -65.72 -111.72 22.21
CA HIS A 640 -66.78 -112.42 21.48
C HIS A 640 -66.28 -113.64 20.69
N THR A 641 -64.98 -113.71 20.41
CA THR A 641 -64.31 -114.87 19.78
C THR A 641 -63.89 -115.95 20.80
N ILE A 642 -63.78 -115.61 22.09
CA ILE A 642 -63.41 -116.56 23.16
C ILE A 642 -64.64 -117.29 23.73
N ASN A 643 -65.82 -116.66 23.72
CA ASN A 643 -67.07 -117.23 24.25
C ASN A 643 -67.82 -118.19 23.30
N SER A 644 -67.29 -118.47 22.11
CA SER A 644 -67.94 -119.31 21.08
C SER A 644 -67.16 -120.57 20.70
N GLN A 645 -66.36 -121.13 21.63
CA GLN A 645 -65.72 -122.45 21.46
C GLN A 645 -65.53 -123.17 22.82
N GLN A 646 -66.58 -123.80 23.37
CA GLN A 646 -66.45 -124.79 24.45
C GLN A 646 -67.64 -125.78 24.51
N GLU A 647 -67.63 -126.77 23.60
CA GLU A 647 -68.15 -128.15 23.71
C GLU A 647 -67.83 -128.81 22.36
N ILE A 648 -66.74 -129.58 22.19
CA ILE A 648 -66.67 -131.04 22.34
C ILE A 648 -65.20 -131.44 22.60
N SER A 649 -65.00 -132.29 23.60
CA SER A 649 -63.73 -132.85 24.04
C SER A 649 -63.35 -134.16 23.32
N LYS A 650 -62.07 -134.32 22.92
CA LYS A 650 -61.14 -135.40 23.33
C LYS A 650 -60.05 -135.70 22.28
N ILE A 651 -58.85 -135.18 22.58
CA ILE A 651 -57.54 -135.84 22.59
C ILE A 651 -57.19 -136.80 21.44
N LYS A 652 -56.22 -136.36 20.62
CA LYS A 652 -55.20 -137.23 20.00
C LYS A 652 -53.87 -136.45 19.88
N TYR A 653 -52.88 -136.83 20.69
CA TYR A 653 -51.44 -136.65 20.41
C TYR A 653 -50.98 -137.87 19.56
N PRO A 654 -49.86 -137.87 18.79
CA PRO A 654 -48.58 -137.21 19.08
C PRO A 654 -47.79 -136.64 17.87
N SER A 655 -46.50 -136.33 18.11
CA SER A 655 -45.40 -135.85 17.23
C SER A 655 -45.32 -134.30 17.09
N ASN A 656 -44.39 -133.55 17.70
CA ASN A 656 -42.99 -133.71 18.14
C ASN A 656 -41.94 -133.35 17.07
N THR A 657 -41.64 -132.05 16.96
CA THR A 657 -40.36 -131.43 16.53
C THR A 657 -40.39 -129.96 17.02
N ASN A 658 -39.84 -129.65 18.20
CA ASN A 658 -38.46 -129.22 18.48
C ASN A 658 -37.94 -128.08 17.59
N TYR A 659 -37.98 -126.85 18.12
CA TYR A 659 -36.78 -126.06 18.39
C TYR A 659 -36.97 -125.21 19.65
N LYS A 660 -35.88 -125.14 20.41
CA LYS A 660 -35.75 -124.71 21.80
C LYS A 660 -35.67 -123.19 21.96
N ASN A 661 -36.19 -122.75 23.09
CA ASN A 661 -35.77 -121.61 23.90
C ASN A 661 -34.26 -121.35 23.90
N GLN A 662 -33.86 -120.08 24.01
CA GLN A 662 -33.15 -119.56 25.19
C GLN A 662 -32.82 -118.06 25.05
N HIS A 663 -33.00 -117.33 26.17
CA HIS A 663 -32.07 -116.37 26.82
C HIS A 663 -31.09 -115.55 25.96
N SER A 664 -30.71 -114.32 26.26
CA SER A 664 -30.86 -113.37 27.38
C SER A 664 -29.99 -112.16 27.01
N ASN A 665 -30.24 -110.99 27.62
CA ASN A 665 -29.25 -109.99 28.08
C ASN A 665 -28.24 -109.43 27.05
N SER A 666 -27.71 -108.22 27.13
CA SER A 666 -27.71 -107.10 28.07
C SER A 666 -26.78 -106.07 27.43
N GLY A 667 -26.96 -104.78 27.68
CA GLY A 667 -25.96 -103.80 27.24
C GLY A 667 -26.27 -102.38 27.62
N LYS A 668 -26.31 -102.10 28.92
CA LYS A 668 -26.21 -100.73 29.46
C LYS A 668 -24.86 -100.09 29.09
N LYS A 669 -24.91 -98.75 29.10
CA LYS A 669 -23.87 -97.71 29.29
C LYS A 669 -23.59 -96.96 27.98
N GLY A 670 -23.69 -95.64 27.90
CA GLY A 670 -23.69 -94.61 28.94
C GLY A 670 -22.57 -93.62 28.65
N SER A 671 -22.93 -92.33 28.56
CA SER A 671 -22.05 -91.15 28.55
C SER A 671 -21.12 -91.03 27.33
N SER A 672 -20.68 -89.87 26.84
CA SER A 672 -20.61 -88.49 27.33
C SER A 672 -20.29 -87.57 26.13
N LYS A 673 -20.69 -86.29 26.20
CA LYS A 673 -20.04 -85.14 25.50
C LYS A 673 -18.50 -85.16 25.75
N PRO A 674 -17.60 -84.46 25.00
CA PRO A 674 -17.81 -83.16 24.36
C PRO A 674 -16.94 -82.78 23.11
N LYS A 675 -17.12 -81.51 22.66
CA LYS A 675 -16.16 -80.53 22.07
C LYS A 675 -15.78 -80.55 20.57
N ASN A 676 -16.19 -79.44 19.93
CA ASN A 676 -15.48 -78.44 19.11
C ASN A 676 -14.59 -78.77 17.89
N ALA A 677 -14.68 -77.81 16.95
CA ALA A 677 -13.84 -77.48 15.79
C ALA A 677 -13.96 -78.47 14.62
N GLY A 678 -13.99 -78.04 13.36
CA GLY A 678 -13.76 -76.74 12.73
C GLY A 678 -13.62 -77.01 11.23
N ASP A 679 -13.97 -76.01 10.44
CA ASP A 679 -13.51 -75.67 9.09
C ASP A 679 -13.29 -76.74 8.01
N SER A 680 -13.85 -76.46 6.83
CA SER A 680 -13.04 -76.50 5.61
C SER A 680 -13.45 -75.38 4.63
N ILE A 681 -12.50 -74.46 4.50
CA ILE A 681 -12.36 -73.33 3.57
C ILE A 681 -11.99 -73.83 2.15
N LYS A 682 -12.12 -72.99 1.11
CA LYS A 682 -11.04 -72.53 0.17
C LYS A 682 -11.61 -71.96 -1.14
N TYR A 683 -11.53 -70.62 -1.30
CA TYR A 683 -10.63 -69.82 -2.20
C TYR A 683 -11.16 -69.71 -3.64
N ALA A 684 -11.02 -68.64 -4.43
CA ALA A 684 -10.44 -67.28 -4.42
C ALA A 684 -11.06 -66.57 -5.66
N GLY A 685 -11.02 -65.27 -5.93
CA GLY A 685 -10.39 -64.11 -5.29
C GLY A 685 -10.55 -62.87 -6.18
N ALA A 686 -10.33 -61.70 -5.57
CA ALA A 686 -9.76 -60.43 -6.10
C ALA A 686 -10.56 -59.69 -7.24
N ILE A 687 -10.55 -58.37 -7.46
CA ILE A 687 -9.76 -57.15 -7.12
C ILE A 687 -10.75 -55.94 -7.36
N VAL A 688 -10.82 -54.80 -6.66
CA VAL A 688 -10.14 -53.49 -6.87
C VAL A 688 -10.94 -52.37 -6.14
N PHE A 689 -10.25 -51.46 -5.46
CA PHE A 689 -10.70 -50.09 -5.11
C PHE A 689 -10.38 -49.12 -6.28
N GLY A 690 -11.28 -48.21 -6.68
CA GLY A 690 -10.90 -47.09 -7.55
C GLY A 690 -12.04 -46.28 -8.22
N LEU A 691 -12.37 -45.14 -7.60
CA LEU A 691 -12.66 -43.80 -8.16
C LEU A 691 -13.52 -43.58 -9.46
N VAL A 692 -14.50 -42.67 -9.29
CA VAL A 692 -14.79 -41.46 -10.10
C VAL A 692 -15.66 -41.51 -11.38
N ALA A 693 -16.50 -40.45 -11.46
CA ALA A 693 -17.16 -39.81 -12.62
C ALA A 693 -18.49 -40.45 -13.10
N CYS A 694 -19.63 -39.74 -12.98
CA CYS A 694 -20.18 -38.78 -13.98
C CYS A 694 -20.60 -39.51 -15.28
N TYR A 695 -21.75 -39.31 -15.93
CA TYR A 695 -22.47 -38.07 -16.21
C TYR A 695 -23.74 -38.36 -17.04
N ALA A 696 -24.69 -37.42 -17.01
CA ALA A 696 -25.62 -36.99 -18.08
C ALA A 696 -26.75 -37.95 -18.54
N ILE A 697 -27.89 -37.46 -19.07
CA ILE A 697 -28.14 -36.59 -20.24
C ILE A 697 -29.61 -36.09 -20.09
N SER A 698 -30.07 -34.88 -20.44
CA SER A 698 -29.96 -34.11 -21.69
C SER A 698 -30.68 -32.77 -21.57
N ILE A 699 -30.08 -31.69 -22.08
CA ILE A 699 -30.74 -30.78 -23.04
C ILE A 699 -29.73 -30.50 -24.16
N SER A 700 -30.05 -30.98 -25.37
CA SER A 700 -29.40 -30.67 -26.66
C SER A 700 -29.84 -29.26 -27.11
N LYS A 701 -29.17 -28.44 -27.95
CA LYS A 701 -28.03 -28.55 -28.87
C LYS A 701 -27.78 -27.12 -29.47
N LYS A 702 -26.53 -26.65 -29.57
CA LYS A 702 -25.85 -26.11 -30.79
C LYS A 702 -24.61 -25.24 -30.44
N GLN A 703 -23.44 -25.81 -30.75
CA GLN A 703 -22.26 -25.29 -31.50
C GLN A 703 -22.33 -23.82 -31.98
N ASP A 704 -21.27 -22.98 -31.93
CA ASP A 704 -19.85 -23.20 -32.31
C ASP A 704 -18.84 -22.26 -31.57
N ASP A 705 -17.59 -22.72 -31.53
CA ASP A 705 -16.28 -22.03 -31.68
C ASP A 705 -15.73 -20.94 -30.70
N THR A 706 -14.61 -21.34 -30.09
CA THR A 706 -13.35 -20.62 -29.79
C THR A 706 -13.30 -19.21 -29.17
N ASN A 707 -12.48 -19.15 -28.11
CA ASN A 707 -11.61 -18.07 -27.63
C ASN A 707 -12.16 -17.05 -26.61
N GLU A 708 -11.30 -16.83 -25.62
CA GLU A 708 -11.14 -15.67 -24.75
C GLU A 708 -12.20 -15.42 -23.66
N MET A 709 -11.80 -15.84 -22.46
CA MET A 709 -12.40 -15.51 -21.18
C MET A 709 -12.13 -14.03 -20.86
N HIS A 710 -13.07 -13.16 -21.22
CA HIS A 710 -13.25 -11.84 -20.60
C HIS A 710 -14.34 -11.95 -19.52
N LEU A 711 -13.95 -11.71 -18.27
CA LEU A 711 -14.85 -11.56 -17.13
C LEU A 711 -15.33 -10.11 -17.11
N ASP A 712 -16.53 -9.89 -17.64
CA ASP A 712 -17.21 -8.59 -17.58
C ASP A 712 -17.83 -8.33 -16.21
N ASN A 713 -17.68 -7.06 -15.82
CA ASN A 713 -18.22 -6.38 -14.66
C ASN A 713 -19.76 -6.52 -14.57
N TYR A 714 -20.26 -6.83 -13.37
CA TYR A 714 -21.63 -6.53 -13.00
C TYR A 714 -21.70 -5.11 -12.43
N GLU A 715 -21.90 -4.14 -13.30
CA GLU A 715 -22.41 -2.81 -12.98
C GLU A 715 -23.95 -2.92 -12.88
N LYS A 716 -24.51 -2.70 -11.69
CA LYS A 716 -25.95 -2.46 -11.52
C LYS A 716 -26.15 -0.99 -11.20
N ASN A 717 -26.56 -0.26 -12.23
CA ASN A 717 -27.11 1.09 -12.14
C ASN A 717 -28.36 1.12 -11.25
N TYR A 718 -28.45 2.16 -10.43
CA TYR A 718 -29.72 2.78 -10.05
C TYR A 718 -29.61 4.30 -10.28
N ASP A 719 -30.35 4.72 -11.29
CA ASP A 719 -30.91 6.03 -11.67
C ASP A 719 -30.46 7.33 -10.97
N GLU A 720 -29.90 8.20 -11.82
CA GLU A 720 -30.34 9.56 -12.12
C GLU A 720 -30.92 10.42 -10.98
N SER A 721 -30.09 11.35 -10.51
CA SER A 721 -30.58 12.71 -10.25
C SER A 721 -29.60 13.73 -10.86
N GLU A 722 -30.15 14.59 -11.69
CA GLU A 722 -29.49 15.66 -12.44
C GLU A 722 -28.54 16.50 -11.57
N ASN A 723 -27.32 16.75 -12.05
CA ASN A 723 -26.60 17.98 -11.75
C ASN A 723 -25.59 18.31 -12.86
N ILE A 724 -26.07 19.14 -13.79
CA ILE A 724 -25.44 20.36 -14.29
C ILE A 724 -23.93 20.28 -14.57
N TYR A 725 -23.63 20.24 -15.87
CA TYR A 725 -22.38 20.64 -16.51
C TYR A 725 -21.65 21.79 -15.79
N PHE A 726 -20.38 21.57 -15.47
CA PHE A 726 -19.36 22.61 -15.46
C PHE A 726 -18.08 22.06 -16.09
N GLU A 727 -17.98 22.24 -17.41
CA GLU A 727 -16.67 22.50 -18.01
C GLU A 727 -16.15 23.81 -17.41
N ARG A 728 -14.91 23.81 -16.90
CA ARG A 728 -14.14 25.05 -16.76
C ARG A 728 -12.95 24.97 -17.69
N GLU A 729 -12.89 26.02 -18.49
CA GLU A 729 -11.92 26.34 -19.51
C GLU A 729 -10.50 26.43 -18.94
N ASP A 730 -9.53 26.06 -19.77
CA ASP A 730 -8.12 26.33 -19.58
C ASP A 730 -7.89 27.84 -19.38
N GLU A 731 -7.68 28.27 -18.14
CA GLU A 731 -7.20 29.63 -17.84
C GLU A 731 -5.70 29.71 -18.16
N ILE A 732 -5.40 30.10 -19.40
CA ILE A 732 -4.10 30.65 -19.78
C ILE A 732 -4.00 32.03 -19.15
N ILE A 733 -3.18 32.16 -18.10
CA ILE A 733 -2.81 33.47 -17.55
C ILE A 733 -1.75 34.08 -18.49
N GLU A 734 -2.19 35.00 -19.34
CA GLU A 734 -1.32 35.93 -20.05
C GLU A 734 -0.93 37.05 -19.07
N ILE A 735 0.36 37.11 -18.72
CA ILE A 735 0.91 38.17 -17.85
C ILE A 735 1.38 39.31 -18.75
N ASP A 736 0.65 40.43 -18.70
CA ASP A 736 1.04 41.70 -19.31
C ASP A 736 2.12 42.36 -18.45
N ILE A 737 3.34 42.48 -19.00
CA ILE A 737 4.48 43.16 -18.35
C ILE A 737 4.44 44.61 -18.80
N ASN A 738 3.98 45.50 -17.93
CA ASN A 738 4.23 46.93 -18.09
C ASN A 738 5.72 47.21 -17.89
N GLU A 739 6.42 47.48 -18.99
CA GLU A 739 7.69 48.19 -19.02
C GLU A 739 7.47 49.64 -18.53
N ASP A 740 7.67 49.89 -17.24
CA ASP A 740 8.17 51.17 -16.73
C ASP A 740 8.32 51.09 -15.19
N LEU A 741 9.57 50.88 -14.72
CA LEU A 741 10.19 51.49 -13.53
C LEU A 741 11.64 51.03 -13.31
#